data_AF-A0A225WEV2-F1
#
_entry.id   AF-A0A225WEV2-F1
#
_cell.length_a   1.000
_cell.length_b   1.000
_cell.length_c   1.000
_cell.angle_alpha   90.00
_cell.angle_beta   90.00
_cell.angle_gamma   90.00
#
_symmetry.space_group_name_H-M   'P 1'
#
loop_
_entity.id
_entity.type
_entity.pdbx_description
1 polymer ?
#
loop_
_entity_poly.entity_id
_entity_poly.type
_entity_poly.pdbx_seq_one_letter_code
_entity_poly.pdbx_strand_id
1 'polypeptide(L)'
;MQVKYPIMGLSYARGFFAICGGGGSLKSGIKNTVDIYQLSDADPTGFTKEITADTGLELASGVAFSHDGQLIAVSVSAGCWVYALDLKAKTMTLLVKFRTDFHEEDSSQSCARFVGNSTILTGGEDGVVRVWRLSRDPSKPEKTMGTAKALAVPDERDPHEKVGVEEQPKLGDCVISGANMVTLTREYRGHTKRIRDIDVDLSHRNLVASSSEDQSCHLWRLTEVTPICKFSKDDALDIAFQRLPTKPTVGPRKHLFRCARFSNSGRRLYTVLTPARGDSILIKWKPETIAQENEEQWSWVVEETAIAGDKPVASLCVSQDDRFVCAAAVTGEIKVFLASTLQLYKKTSTEQHSFAITGMSFAPSADKQAPVFHLVSGGADKNLLRHEVPLEGGIVKSGMEIVIGGLKKVVGSIVGIGLNVWMATTLLFILLLFIHAKTAMLLDGPLTGFNDLVSLSFDSSDGLVTIGALVTSSVVTWLLATSSSVTSRFFWNGLLCLFSGLVAFSVAISAELEVNWQTGDAGVDELLEATSSLSDGGFTTGAWRPLDPSKYRIDSPCKPQQWNFTQDSATAMWLHFSLVNLASGSHLVVSSVNGSKAISVISPSSGVTTTPISGSKLIVQFVPPREGCTTDTNSTMVLNSVGFSYSVETEVVNEEREICGSANTMKNSVCFSTGSNEDKTMVTKAKAVMRTQRTRDDNAIVTCTAWLWGNQGHIISNNHCFSSQEMVDATKFEFDVQTLGCNDDCTFATCPIGKTLVGKDNVKFIKSDATLDYSVLQITNDVATYVKTYGYLQVRSTAPTKGEKIYIPQQPKGGAKKITKTDDDAGSHAATVLNLNFSIAVEGVTYKQLIAYSADTEVGSSGSPVLSSGDNLVVGLHRIGECDNAATPSNQLTSALQAIVSGNDGIKTA
;
A
#
# COMPACT_ATOMS: atom_id res chain seq x y z
N MET A 1 -28.02 -20.22 -23.28
CA MET A 1 -28.67 -21.48 -22.82
C MET A 1 -29.99 -21.16 -22.13
N GLN A 2 -31.05 -21.93 -22.36
CA GLN A 2 -32.32 -21.78 -21.61
C GLN A 2 -32.40 -22.83 -20.48
N VAL A 3 -32.67 -22.38 -19.25
CA VAL A 3 -32.87 -23.24 -18.08
C VAL A 3 -34.36 -23.51 -17.82
N LYS A 4 -34.68 -24.46 -16.92
CA LYS A 4 -36.05 -24.90 -16.68
C LYS A 4 -36.88 -23.93 -15.83
N TYR A 5 -36.25 -22.98 -15.16
CA TYR A 5 -36.86 -22.09 -14.16
C TYR A 5 -36.35 -20.64 -14.30
N PRO A 6 -37.10 -19.63 -13.84
CA PRO A 6 -36.63 -18.24 -13.81
C PRO A 6 -35.39 -18.11 -12.91
N ILE A 7 -34.29 -17.56 -13.41
CA ILE A 7 -33.07 -17.35 -12.61
C ILE A 7 -33.30 -16.14 -11.72
N MET A 8 -33.11 -16.28 -10.41
CA MET A 8 -33.29 -15.23 -9.41
C MET A 8 -31.96 -14.76 -8.81
N GLY A 9 -30.95 -15.64 -8.76
CA GLY A 9 -29.62 -15.30 -8.27
C GLY A 9 -28.53 -15.98 -9.09
N LEU A 10 -27.38 -15.32 -9.18
CA LEU A 10 -26.18 -15.83 -9.84
C LEU A 10 -24.94 -15.43 -9.05
N SER A 11 -24.05 -16.39 -8.82
CA SER A 11 -22.75 -16.17 -8.20
C SER A 11 -21.67 -16.94 -8.98
N TYR A 12 -20.43 -16.46 -8.92
CA TYR A 12 -19.28 -17.07 -9.59
C TYR A 12 -18.11 -17.22 -8.62
N ALA A 13 -17.53 -18.41 -8.55
CA ALA A 13 -16.28 -18.66 -7.84
C ALA A 13 -15.53 -19.85 -8.45
N ARG A 14 -14.19 -19.74 -8.53
CA ARG A 14 -13.28 -20.83 -8.93
C ARG A 14 -13.68 -21.58 -10.21
N GLY A 15 -14.18 -20.88 -11.23
CA GLY A 15 -14.56 -21.48 -12.51
C GLY A 15 -15.99 -22.01 -12.58
N PHE A 16 -16.75 -21.95 -11.48
CA PHE A 16 -18.12 -22.43 -11.39
C PHE A 16 -19.11 -21.29 -11.18
N PHE A 17 -20.27 -21.42 -11.80
CA PHE A 17 -21.42 -20.54 -11.65
C PHE A 17 -22.50 -21.26 -10.85
N ALA A 18 -22.93 -20.66 -9.76
CA ALA A 18 -24.12 -21.10 -9.04
C ALA A 18 -25.29 -20.23 -9.49
N ILE A 19 -26.38 -20.86 -9.92
CA ILE A 19 -27.63 -20.18 -10.22
C ILE A 19 -28.75 -20.78 -9.38
N CYS A 20 -29.64 -19.93 -8.90
CA CYS A 20 -30.81 -20.37 -8.13
C CYS A 20 -32.08 -19.71 -8.68
N GLY A 21 -33.22 -20.37 -8.45
CA GLY A 21 -34.51 -19.84 -8.82
C GLY A 21 -35.62 -20.88 -8.75
N GLY A 22 -36.79 -20.52 -9.27
CA GLY A 22 -37.96 -21.39 -9.21
C GLY A 22 -39.27 -20.69 -9.53
N GLY A 23 -40.37 -21.45 -9.45
CA GLY A 23 -41.73 -20.97 -9.76
C GLY A 23 -42.48 -20.36 -8.58
N GLY A 24 -41.91 -20.38 -7.36
CA GLY A 24 -42.49 -19.78 -6.15
C GLY A 24 -43.67 -20.56 -5.53
N SER A 25 -44.30 -21.48 -6.25
CA SER A 25 -45.31 -22.40 -5.73
C SER A 25 -45.39 -23.67 -6.58
N LEU A 26 -45.56 -24.84 -5.94
CA LEU A 26 -45.72 -26.14 -6.63
C LEU A 26 -46.88 -26.15 -7.64
N LYS A 27 -47.89 -25.29 -7.48
CA LYS A 27 -49.02 -25.18 -8.42
C LYS A 27 -48.58 -24.81 -9.84
N SER A 28 -47.41 -24.20 -9.99
CA SER A 28 -46.82 -23.87 -11.29
C SER A 28 -46.20 -25.07 -12.02
N GLY A 29 -45.94 -26.19 -11.32
CA GLY A 29 -45.21 -27.34 -11.85
C GLY A 29 -43.69 -27.11 -12.05
N ILE A 30 -43.17 -25.92 -11.74
CA ILE A 30 -41.75 -25.58 -11.86
C ILE A 30 -41.08 -25.79 -10.49
N LYS A 31 -40.06 -26.65 -10.46
CA LYS A 31 -39.27 -26.91 -9.26
C LYS A 31 -38.39 -25.71 -8.89
N ASN A 32 -38.17 -25.53 -7.59
CA ASN A 32 -37.19 -24.58 -7.07
C ASN A 32 -35.85 -25.31 -6.92
N THR A 33 -34.79 -24.78 -7.54
CA THR A 33 -33.51 -25.49 -7.62
C THR A 33 -32.33 -24.55 -7.54
N VAL A 34 -31.21 -25.12 -7.09
CA VAL A 34 -29.88 -24.54 -7.14
C VAL A 34 -29.02 -25.43 -8.02
N ASP A 35 -28.51 -24.87 -9.11
CA ASP A 35 -27.72 -25.58 -10.09
C ASP A 35 -26.31 -24.96 -10.19
N ILE A 36 -25.31 -25.82 -10.38
CA ILE A 36 -23.91 -25.43 -10.62
C ILE A 36 -23.56 -25.70 -12.07
N TYR A 37 -23.03 -24.68 -12.74
CA TYR A 37 -22.59 -24.73 -14.13
C TYR A 37 -21.11 -24.39 -14.24
N GLN A 38 -20.48 -24.90 -15.29
CA GLN A 38 -19.14 -24.52 -15.72
C GLN A 38 -19.19 -24.00 -17.16
N LEU A 39 -18.34 -23.04 -17.51
CA LEU A 39 -18.18 -22.62 -18.90
C LEU A 39 -17.52 -23.74 -19.69
N SER A 40 -18.09 -24.05 -20.86
CA SER A 40 -17.58 -25.09 -21.75
C SER A 40 -17.70 -24.62 -23.19
N ASP A 41 -16.56 -24.45 -23.87
CA ASP A 41 -16.53 -24.14 -25.30
C ASP A 41 -16.89 -25.36 -26.18
N ALA A 42 -16.87 -26.56 -25.60
CA ALA A 42 -17.25 -27.79 -26.28
C ALA A 42 -18.76 -28.02 -26.29
N ASP A 43 -19.49 -27.44 -25.33
CA ASP A 43 -20.95 -27.56 -25.27
C ASP A 43 -21.59 -26.54 -26.23
N PRO A 44 -22.51 -26.95 -27.12
CA PRO A 44 -23.19 -26.02 -28.05
C PRO A 44 -24.00 -24.94 -27.32
N THR A 45 -24.34 -25.14 -26.05
CA THR A 45 -25.03 -24.16 -25.21
C THR A 45 -24.07 -23.22 -24.47
N GLY A 46 -22.77 -23.50 -24.49
CA GLY A 46 -21.69 -22.76 -23.81
C GLY A 46 -21.51 -23.08 -22.32
N PHE A 47 -22.37 -23.94 -21.76
CA PHE A 47 -22.38 -24.25 -20.33
C PHE A 47 -22.60 -25.74 -20.09
N THR A 48 -21.84 -26.33 -19.17
CA THR A 48 -22.06 -27.71 -18.72
C THR A 48 -22.61 -27.69 -17.29
N LYS A 49 -23.72 -28.40 -17.06
CA LYS A 49 -24.32 -28.53 -15.72
C LYS A 49 -23.61 -29.62 -14.93
N GLU A 50 -23.09 -29.27 -13.76
CA GLU A 50 -22.30 -30.16 -12.91
C GLU A 50 -23.11 -30.74 -11.76
N ILE A 51 -23.84 -29.90 -11.01
CA ILE A 51 -24.51 -30.28 -9.77
C ILE A 51 -25.90 -29.65 -9.74
N THR A 52 -26.88 -30.32 -9.13
CA THR A 52 -28.24 -29.81 -8.91
C THR A 52 -28.71 -30.20 -7.52
N ALA A 53 -29.41 -29.29 -6.84
CA ALA A 53 -30.18 -29.59 -5.63
C ALA A 53 -31.56 -28.95 -5.68
N ASP A 54 -32.55 -29.70 -5.19
CA ASP A 54 -33.94 -29.27 -5.07
C ASP A 54 -34.11 -28.54 -3.73
N THR A 55 -34.65 -27.32 -3.73
CA THR A 55 -34.98 -26.57 -2.50
C THR A 55 -36.42 -26.82 -2.04
N GLY A 56 -37.12 -27.77 -2.67
CA GLY A 56 -38.46 -28.17 -2.30
C GLY A 56 -39.50 -27.11 -2.64
N LEU A 57 -40.39 -26.83 -1.68
CA LEU A 57 -41.50 -25.89 -1.84
C LEU A 57 -41.07 -24.43 -1.85
N GLU A 58 -39.93 -24.13 -1.24
CA GLU A 58 -39.50 -22.77 -0.97
C GLU A 58 -38.64 -22.21 -2.10
N LEU A 59 -38.87 -20.93 -2.41
CA LEU A 59 -38.22 -20.23 -3.51
C LEU A 59 -36.79 -19.82 -3.12
N ALA A 60 -35.82 -20.28 -3.91
CA ALA A 60 -34.45 -19.80 -3.81
C ALA A 60 -34.30 -18.43 -4.52
N SER A 61 -34.14 -17.36 -3.75
CA SER A 61 -34.13 -15.97 -4.23
C SER A 61 -32.71 -15.41 -4.45
N GLY A 62 -31.70 -16.02 -3.83
CA GLY A 62 -30.32 -15.55 -3.91
C GLY A 62 -29.31 -16.66 -3.64
N VAL A 63 -28.09 -16.50 -4.17
CA VAL A 63 -27.01 -17.47 -4.03
C VAL A 63 -25.66 -16.78 -3.92
N ALA A 64 -24.79 -17.28 -3.05
CA ALA A 64 -23.43 -16.78 -2.88
C ALA A 64 -22.45 -17.91 -2.58
N PHE A 65 -21.30 -17.88 -3.26
CA PHE A 65 -20.17 -18.75 -2.95
C PHE A 65 -19.36 -18.23 -1.76
N SER A 66 -18.77 -19.16 -0.99
CA SER A 66 -17.63 -18.86 -0.13
C SER A 66 -16.40 -18.52 -0.96
N HIS A 67 -15.41 -17.91 -0.32
CA HIS A 67 -14.20 -17.49 -1.02
C HIS A 67 -13.40 -18.67 -1.60
N ASP A 68 -13.40 -19.80 -0.90
CA ASP A 68 -12.80 -21.04 -1.39
C ASP A 68 -13.68 -21.82 -2.40
N GLY A 69 -14.89 -21.34 -2.70
CA GLY A 69 -15.84 -22.01 -3.60
C GLY A 69 -16.31 -23.38 -3.12
N GLN A 70 -16.08 -23.76 -1.86
CA GLN A 70 -16.51 -25.05 -1.30
C GLN A 70 -17.87 -24.99 -0.61
N LEU A 71 -18.33 -23.80 -0.24
CA LEU A 71 -19.62 -23.57 0.39
C LEU A 71 -20.50 -22.68 -0.47
N ILE A 72 -21.80 -22.89 -0.35
CA ILE A 72 -22.83 -22.05 -0.95
C ILE A 72 -23.84 -21.66 0.11
N ALA A 73 -24.15 -20.37 0.18
CA ALA A 73 -25.26 -19.83 0.95
C ALA A 73 -26.37 -19.51 -0.03
N VAL A 74 -27.56 -20.06 0.21
CA VAL A 74 -28.75 -19.88 -0.61
C VAL A 74 -29.79 -19.16 0.24
N SER A 75 -30.30 -18.04 -0.25
CA SER A 75 -31.44 -17.35 0.34
C SER A 75 -32.71 -18.09 -0.08
N VAL A 76 -33.45 -18.62 0.89
CA VAL A 76 -34.67 -19.41 0.67
C VAL A 76 -35.75 -18.86 1.60
N SER A 77 -36.76 -18.20 1.01
CA SER A 77 -37.81 -17.51 1.79
C SER A 77 -37.20 -16.57 2.86
N ALA A 78 -37.49 -16.77 4.14
CA ALA A 78 -36.94 -15.97 5.27
C ALA A 78 -35.63 -16.53 5.87
N GLY A 79 -35.10 -17.62 5.31
CA GLY A 79 -33.96 -18.33 5.87
C GLY A 79 -32.78 -18.47 4.90
N CYS A 80 -31.62 -18.76 5.48
CA CYS A 80 -30.39 -19.03 4.76
C CYS A 80 -30.04 -20.50 4.88
N TRP A 81 -29.84 -21.16 3.74
CA TRP A 81 -29.47 -22.57 3.67
C TRP A 81 -28.03 -22.67 3.18
N VAL A 82 -27.18 -23.33 3.97
CA VAL A 82 -25.76 -23.46 3.68
C VAL A 82 -25.46 -24.88 3.23
N TYR A 83 -24.85 -24.99 2.07
CA TYR A 83 -24.46 -26.24 1.44
C TYR A 83 -22.94 -26.36 1.32
N ALA A 84 -22.43 -27.59 1.45
CA ALA A 84 -21.08 -27.94 1.04
C ALA A 84 -21.11 -28.58 -0.35
N LEU A 85 -20.16 -28.19 -1.17
CA LEU A 85 -19.93 -28.75 -2.50
C LEU A 85 -18.83 -29.79 -2.46
N ASP A 86 -19.13 -30.98 -2.98
CA ASP A 86 -18.12 -31.94 -3.40
C ASP A 86 -18.11 -32.00 -4.93
N LEU A 87 -17.15 -31.28 -5.51
CA LEU A 87 -16.97 -31.20 -6.96
C LEU A 87 -16.51 -32.53 -7.57
N LYS A 88 -15.84 -33.41 -6.79
CA LYS A 88 -15.38 -34.72 -7.29
C LYS A 88 -16.54 -35.71 -7.34
N ALA A 89 -17.35 -35.73 -6.30
CA ALA A 89 -18.55 -36.56 -6.24
C ALA A 89 -19.72 -35.97 -7.05
N LYS A 90 -19.62 -34.70 -7.48
CA LYS A 90 -20.69 -33.92 -8.10
C LYS A 90 -21.95 -33.88 -7.24
N THR A 91 -21.76 -33.76 -5.92
CA THR A 91 -22.84 -33.73 -4.94
C THR A 91 -22.83 -32.44 -4.14
N MET A 92 -24.01 -31.99 -3.73
CA MET A 92 -24.17 -30.86 -2.81
C MET A 92 -24.90 -31.33 -1.55
N THR A 93 -24.28 -31.14 -0.39
CA THR A 93 -24.81 -31.60 0.91
C THR A 93 -25.27 -30.41 1.73
N LEU A 94 -26.52 -30.42 2.19
CA LEU A 94 -27.04 -29.40 3.09
C LEU A 94 -26.36 -29.55 4.46
N LEU A 95 -25.68 -28.48 4.92
CA LEU A 95 -25.00 -28.46 6.21
C LEU A 95 -25.93 -27.99 7.31
N VAL A 96 -26.62 -26.88 7.09
CA VAL A 96 -27.46 -26.18 8.08
C VAL A 96 -28.43 -25.25 7.37
N LYS A 97 -29.64 -25.11 7.94
CA LYS A 97 -30.63 -24.10 7.56
C LYS A 97 -31.03 -23.32 8.81
N PHE A 98 -31.15 -22.00 8.69
CA PHE A 98 -31.49 -21.13 9.81
C PHE A 98 -32.24 -19.90 9.31
N ARG A 99 -33.11 -19.36 10.15
CA ARG A 99 -33.86 -18.15 9.83
C ARG A 99 -33.00 -16.91 9.97
N THR A 100 -33.16 -15.95 9.04
CA THR A 100 -32.33 -14.75 9.00
C THR A 100 -33.09 -13.43 8.92
N ASP A 101 -34.37 -13.47 8.56
CA ASP A 101 -35.24 -12.29 8.48
C ASP A 101 -36.44 -12.45 9.41
N PHE A 102 -36.86 -11.37 10.07
CA PHE A 102 -37.87 -11.38 11.13
C PHE A 102 -38.89 -10.24 10.98
N HIS A 103 -39.21 -9.86 9.74
CA HIS A 103 -40.26 -8.88 9.47
C HIS A 103 -41.64 -9.44 9.88
N GLU A 104 -42.50 -8.61 10.50
CA GLU A 104 -43.76 -9.06 11.12
C GLU A 104 -44.76 -9.61 10.10
N GLU A 105 -44.84 -9.01 8.90
CA GLU A 105 -45.82 -9.38 7.86
C GLU A 105 -45.19 -10.18 6.71
N ASP A 106 -44.20 -9.61 6.00
CA ASP A 106 -43.64 -10.19 4.76
C ASP A 106 -42.17 -10.63 4.89
N SER A 107 -41.89 -11.52 5.85
CA SER A 107 -40.52 -11.95 6.12
C SER A 107 -39.85 -12.67 4.93
N SER A 108 -38.75 -12.11 4.45
CA SER A 108 -38.01 -12.61 3.28
C SER A 108 -36.55 -12.15 3.28
N GLN A 109 -35.63 -13.09 3.03
CA GLN A 109 -34.22 -12.80 2.81
C GLN A 109 -33.99 -12.37 1.36
N SER A 110 -33.35 -11.21 1.18
CA SER A 110 -33.05 -10.65 -0.13
C SER A 110 -31.67 -11.02 -0.64
N CYS A 111 -30.68 -11.13 0.25
CA CYS A 111 -29.29 -11.34 -0.13
C CYS A 111 -28.47 -12.07 0.94
N ALA A 112 -27.42 -12.74 0.49
CA ALA A 112 -26.43 -13.42 1.32
C ALA A 112 -25.03 -13.15 0.75
N ARG A 113 -24.02 -13.00 1.60
CA ARG A 113 -22.62 -12.83 1.20
C ARG A 113 -21.70 -13.51 2.19
N PHE A 114 -20.63 -14.16 1.72
CA PHE A 114 -19.60 -14.68 2.60
C PHE A 114 -18.54 -13.62 2.91
N VAL A 115 -18.07 -13.62 4.15
CA VAL A 115 -16.81 -13.01 4.56
C VAL A 115 -15.84 -14.16 4.86
N GLY A 116 -14.91 -14.39 3.95
CA GLY A 116 -14.02 -15.56 4.02
C GLY A 116 -14.79 -16.87 3.84
N ASN A 117 -14.58 -17.83 4.74
CA ASN A 117 -15.19 -19.17 4.67
C ASN A 117 -16.01 -19.56 5.92
N SER A 118 -16.02 -18.70 6.95
CA SER A 118 -16.65 -18.98 8.24
C SER A 118 -17.69 -17.95 8.64
N THR A 119 -17.84 -16.85 7.90
CA THR A 119 -18.74 -15.77 8.28
C THR A 119 -19.69 -15.48 7.12
N ILE A 120 -20.97 -15.33 7.41
CA ILE A 120 -22.05 -15.09 6.45
C ILE A 120 -22.76 -13.81 6.85
N LEU A 121 -23.02 -12.94 5.88
CA LEU A 121 -23.85 -11.75 6.02
C LEU A 121 -25.17 -11.98 5.32
N THR A 122 -26.27 -11.58 5.95
CA THR A 122 -27.61 -11.66 5.36
C THR A 122 -28.35 -10.36 5.54
N GLY A 123 -29.21 -10.03 4.57
CA GLY A 123 -30.15 -8.93 4.65
C GLY A 123 -31.49 -9.33 4.08
N GLY A 124 -32.56 -8.69 4.57
CA GLY A 124 -33.93 -9.01 4.21
C GLY A 124 -34.88 -7.83 4.31
N GLU A 125 -36.17 -8.13 4.43
CA GLU A 125 -37.29 -7.19 4.53
C GLU A 125 -37.28 -6.40 5.84
N ASP A 126 -36.75 -6.97 6.92
CA ASP A 126 -36.68 -6.30 8.23
C ASP A 126 -35.65 -5.16 8.33
N GLY A 127 -34.87 -4.92 7.28
CA GLY A 127 -33.89 -3.84 7.23
C GLY A 127 -32.67 -4.06 8.13
N VAL A 128 -32.45 -5.27 8.65
CA VAL A 128 -31.30 -5.58 9.50
C VAL A 128 -30.29 -6.41 8.71
N VAL A 129 -29.01 -6.00 8.76
CA VAL A 129 -27.92 -6.84 8.26
C VAL A 129 -27.40 -7.68 9.42
N ARG A 130 -27.42 -9.01 9.27
CA ARG A 130 -26.99 -9.94 10.33
C ARG A 130 -25.69 -10.64 9.97
N VAL A 131 -24.83 -10.83 10.98
CA VAL A 131 -23.52 -11.47 10.86
C VAL A 131 -23.54 -12.82 11.58
N TRP A 132 -23.36 -13.88 10.80
CA TRP A 132 -23.43 -15.26 11.26
C TRP A 132 -22.05 -15.91 11.19
N ARG A 133 -21.64 -16.58 12.27
CA ARG A 133 -20.42 -17.39 12.28
C ARG A 133 -20.78 -18.87 12.10
N LEU A 134 -20.25 -19.48 11.05
CA LEU A 134 -20.31 -20.90 10.76
C LEU A 134 -19.08 -21.60 11.37
N SER A 135 -19.35 -22.55 12.27
CA SER A 135 -18.36 -23.42 12.90
C SER A 135 -18.64 -24.89 12.51
N ARG A 136 -17.59 -25.64 12.23
CA ARG A 136 -17.64 -27.09 12.02
C ARG A 136 -17.05 -27.80 13.24
N ASP A 137 -17.70 -28.84 13.70
CA ASP A 137 -17.38 -29.61 14.92
C ASP A 137 -17.41 -28.78 16.22
N PRO A 138 -18.59 -28.26 16.63
CA PRO A 138 -18.72 -27.53 17.88
C PRO A 138 -18.32 -28.38 19.09
N SER A 139 -17.70 -27.73 20.07
CA SER A 139 -17.29 -28.32 21.34
C SER A 139 -18.48 -28.85 22.14
N LYS A 140 -18.24 -29.73 23.12
CA LYS A 140 -19.30 -30.28 24.00
C LYS A 140 -20.20 -29.21 24.64
N PRO A 141 -19.67 -28.08 25.19
CA PRO A 141 -20.53 -27.03 25.76
C PRO A 141 -21.34 -26.26 24.71
N GLU A 142 -20.83 -26.09 23.50
CA GLU A 142 -21.58 -25.47 22.40
C GLU A 142 -22.74 -26.36 21.94
N LYS A 143 -22.52 -27.69 21.89
CA LYS A 143 -23.59 -28.65 21.59
C LYS A 143 -24.73 -28.65 22.60
N THR A 144 -24.47 -28.26 23.86
CA THR A 144 -25.51 -28.18 24.90
C THR A 144 -26.41 -26.95 24.82
N MET A 145 -26.03 -25.89 24.08
CA MET A 145 -26.90 -24.71 23.90
C MET A 145 -28.17 -25.04 23.09
N GLY A 146 -28.10 -26.04 22.20
CA GLY A 146 -29.22 -26.45 21.35
C GLY A 146 -29.58 -25.40 20.28
N THR A 147 -30.59 -25.71 19.46
CA THR A 147 -31.09 -24.79 18.42
C THR A 147 -32.05 -23.78 19.03
N ALA A 148 -31.77 -22.49 18.88
CA ALA A 148 -32.64 -21.41 19.30
C ALA A 148 -33.97 -21.44 18.53
N LYS A 149 -35.09 -21.28 19.24
CA LYS A 149 -36.44 -21.36 18.66
C LYS A 149 -36.68 -20.29 17.58
N ALA A 150 -36.19 -19.07 17.80
CA ALA A 150 -36.29 -17.98 16.83
C ALA A 150 -35.61 -18.31 15.48
N LEU A 151 -34.50 -19.04 15.52
CA LEU A 151 -33.70 -19.34 14.33
C LEU A 151 -34.14 -20.62 13.59
N ALA A 152 -35.09 -21.37 14.15
CA ALA A 152 -35.55 -22.63 13.57
C ALA A 152 -36.33 -22.39 12.28
N VAL A 153 -35.97 -23.14 11.22
CA VAL A 153 -36.73 -23.17 9.96
C VAL A 153 -37.63 -24.41 9.99
N PRO A 154 -38.97 -24.28 9.95
CA PRO A 154 -39.87 -25.42 9.92
C PRO A 154 -39.55 -26.34 8.73
N ASP A 155 -39.77 -27.64 8.87
CA ASP A 155 -39.59 -28.60 7.77
C ASP A 155 -40.74 -28.52 6.74
N GLU A 156 -41.94 -28.12 7.18
CA GLU A 156 -43.11 -27.88 6.34
C GLU A 156 -43.83 -26.61 6.81
N ARG A 157 -44.10 -25.67 5.90
CA ARG A 157 -45.02 -24.54 6.13
C ARG A 157 -46.30 -24.79 5.33
N ASP A 158 -47.45 -24.71 5.99
CA ASP A 158 -48.72 -24.51 5.29
C ASP A 158 -48.73 -23.09 4.70
N PRO A 159 -48.83 -22.92 3.37
CA PRO A 159 -48.87 -21.59 2.74
C PRO A 159 -50.05 -20.71 3.17
N HIS A 160 -51.02 -21.26 3.91
CA HIS A 160 -52.24 -20.56 4.34
C HIS A 160 -52.29 -20.25 5.85
N GLU A 161 -51.28 -20.64 6.63
CA GLU A 161 -51.24 -20.33 8.06
C GLU A 161 -50.69 -18.91 8.30
N LYS A 162 -51.43 -18.07 9.03
CA LYS A 162 -50.94 -16.73 9.42
C LYS A 162 -49.79 -16.90 10.40
N VAL A 163 -48.63 -16.38 10.03
CA VAL A 163 -47.43 -16.34 10.88
C VAL A 163 -47.77 -15.60 12.18
N GLY A 164 -47.78 -16.32 13.31
CA GLY A 164 -47.89 -15.69 14.64
C GLY A 164 -46.66 -14.86 14.94
N VAL A 165 -46.75 -13.86 15.81
CA VAL A 165 -45.62 -12.97 16.17
C VAL A 165 -44.40 -13.81 16.54
N GLU A 166 -43.38 -13.78 15.68
CA GLU A 166 -42.20 -14.61 15.83
C GLU A 166 -41.23 -13.98 16.81
N GLU A 167 -40.61 -14.80 17.65
CA GLU A 167 -39.63 -14.34 18.63
C GLU A 167 -38.40 -13.76 17.90
N GLN A 168 -38.00 -12.54 18.28
CA GLN A 168 -36.82 -11.89 17.74
C GLN A 168 -35.54 -12.62 18.21
N PRO A 169 -34.52 -12.77 17.36
CA PRO A 169 -33.29 -13.45 17.72
C PRO A 169 -32.45 -12.59 18.68
N LYS A 170 -31.66 -13.25 19.52
CA LYS A 170 -30.69 -12.61 20.43
C LYS A 170 -29.27 -12.87 19.96
N LEU A 171 -28.37 -11.93 20.22
CA LEU A 171 -26.94 -12.14 19.98
C LEU A 171 -26.45 -13.34 20.78
N GLY A 172 -25.76 -14.27 20.12
CA GLY A 172 -25.35 -15.55 20.69
C GLY A 172 -26.30 -16.71 20.40
N ASP A 173 -27.51 -16.47 19.89
CA ASP A 173 -28.41 -17.54 19.45
C ASP A 173 -27.74 -18.38 18.37
N CYS A 174 -27.89 -19.70 18.46
CA CYS A 174 -27.26 -20.64 17.55
C CYS A 174 -28.22 -21.68 17.00
N VAL A 175 -27.86 -22.23 15.84
CA VAL A 175 -28.53 -23.37 15.20
C VAL A 175 -27.51 -24.47 15.01
N ILE A 176 -27.86 -25.68 15.45
CA ILE A 176 -26.99 -26.85 15.36
C ILE A 176 -27.64 -27.89 14.45
N SER A 177 -26.89 -28.33 13.45
CA SER A 177 -27.29 -29.36 12.49
C SER A 177 -26.15 -30.35 12.32
N GLY A 178 -26.22 -31.47 13.05
CA GLY A 178 -25.17 -32.50 13.08
C GLY A 178 -23.84 -31.95 13.61
N ALA A 179 -22.84 -31.90 12.74
CA ALA A 179 -21.50 -31.37 13.04
C ALA A 179 -21.37 -29.86 12.75
N ASN A 180 -22.41 -29.19 12.24
CA ASN A 180 -22.35 -27.79 11.86
C ASN A 180 -23.12 -26.93 12.86
N MET A 181 -22.55 -25.78 13.22
CA MET A 181 -23.17 -24.79 14.08
C MET A 181 -23.09 -23.41 13.42
N VAL A 182 -24.19 -22.67 13.45
CA VAL A 182 -24.24 -21.26 13.05
C VAL A 182 -24.66 -20.43 14.24
N THR A 183 -23.91 -19.38 14.54
CA THR A 183 -24.17 -18.47 15.67
C THR A 183 -24.39 -17.05 15.16
N LEU A 184 -25.45 -16.38 15.64
CA LEU A 184 -25.65 -14.96 15.43
C LEU A 184 -24.64 -14.18 16.27
N THR A 185 -23.71 -13.50 15.60
CA THR A 185 -22.63 -12.79 16.29
C THR A 185 -22.88 -11.30 16.41
N ARG A 186 -23.46 -10.68 15.36
CA ARG A 186 -23.71 -9.24 15.31
C ARG A 186 -24.93 -8.91 14.45
N GLU A 187 -25.48 -7.72 14.68
CA GLU A 187 -26.53 -7.11 13.87
C GLU A 187 -26.18 -5.64 13.59
N TYR A 188 -26.26 -5.24 12.32
CA TYR A 188 -26.18 -3.84 11.91
C TYR A 188 -27.58 -3.29 11.71
N ARG A 189 -27.96 -2.41 12.63
CA ARG A 189 -29.24 -1.72 12.64
C ARG A 189 -29.01 -0.27 12.23
N GLY A 190 -29.81 0.22 11.31
CA GLY A 190 -29.69 1.57 10.79
C GLY A 190 -30.50 1.84 9.54
N HIS A 191 -30.85 0.79 8.79
CA HIS A 191 -31.86 0.88 7.74
C HIS A 191 -33.27 0.75 8.32
N THR A 192 -34.23 1.39 7.67
CA THR A 192 -35.65 1.41 8.09
C THR A 192 -36.56 0.61 7.17
N LYS A 193 -36.01 0.13 6.05
CA LYS A 193 -36.70 -0.67 5.05
C LYS A 193 -35.80 -1.82 4.59
N ARG A 194 -36.36 -2.68 3.75
CA ARG A 194 -35.69 -3.80 3.11
C ARG A 194 -34.27 -3.48 2.61
N ILE A 195 -33.33 -4.35 2.98
CA ILE A 195 -31.99 -4.40 2.40
C ILE A 195 -32.08 -4.96 0.97
N ARG A 196 -31.55 -4.24 -0.01
CA ARG A 196 -31.55 -4.66 -1.42
C ARG A 196 -30.34 -5.49 -1.80
N ASP A 197 -29.17 -5.09 -1.33
CA ASP A 197 -27.90 -5.70 -1.71
C ASP A 197 -26.87 -5.46 -0.61
N ILE A 198 -26.00 -6.45 -0.42
CA ILE A 198 -24.86 -6.41 0.50
C ILE A 198 -23.63 -6.84 -0.29
N ASP A 199 -22.54 -6.10 -0.13
CA ASP A 199 -21.24 -6.53 -0.62
C ASP A 199 -20.15 -6.35 0.43
N VAL A 200 -19.09 -7.15 0.28
CA VAL A 200 -17.96 -7.20 1.20
C VAL A 200 -16.70 -6.89 0.41
N ASP A 201 -15.84 -6.06 0.97
CA ASP A 201 -14.50 -5.85 0.43
C ASP A 201 -13.72 -7.17 0.40
N LEU A 202 -13.22 -7.56 -0.77
CA LEU A 202 -12.46 -8.81 -0.92
C LEU A 202 -11.02 -8.70 -0.45
N SER A 203 -10.46 -7.48 -0.38
CA SER A 203 -9.05 -7.25 -0.04
C SER A 203 -8.78 -7.42 1.46
N HIS A 204 -9.44 -6.65 2.31
CA HIS A 204 -9.25 -6.68 3.77
C HIS A 204 -10.37 -7.46 4.48
N ARG A 205 -11.49 -7.72 3.79
CA ARG A 205 -12.65 -8.47 4.33
C ARG A 205 -13.21 -7.92 5.62
N ASN A 206 -13.08 -6.61 5.80
CA ASN A 206 -13.54 -5.92 6.99
C ASN A 206 -14.64 -4.91 6.68
N LEU A 207 -14.68 -4.38 5.45
CA LEU A 207 -15.69 -3.40 5.03
C LEU A 207 -16.90 -4.10 4.40
N VAL A 208 -18.08 -3.64 4.78
CA VAL A 208 -19.37 -4.11 4.28
C VAL A 208 -20.18 -2.92 3.79
N ALA A 209 -20.70 -2.99 2.58
CA ALA A 209 -21.64 -2.00 2.06
C ALA A 209 -23.03 -2.62 2.01
N SER A 210 -24.03 -1.91 2.53
CA SER A 210 -25.44 -2.29 2.41
C SER A 210 -26.26 -1.18 1.77
N SER A 211 -27.08 -1.55 0.80
CA SER A 211 -28.04 -0.66 0.15
C SER A 211 -29.47 -1.03 0.55
N SER A 212 -30.33 -0.03 0.69
CA SER A 212 -31.70 -0.21 1.19
C SER A 212 -32.73 0.59 0.40
N GLU A 213 -33.99 0.16 0.48
CA GLU A 213 -35.15 0.88 -0.06
C GLU A 213 -35.49 2.19 0.66
N ASP A 214 -34.88 2.44 1.82
CA ASP A 214 -35.00 3.70 2.54
C ASP A 214 -34.22 4.86 1.89
N GLN A 215 -33.66 4.64 0.69
CA GLN A 215 -32.86 5.60 -0.08
C GLN A 215 -31.48 5.87 0.52
N SER A 216 -31.01 5.02 1.45
CA SER A 216 -29.67 5.10 2.02
C SER A 216 -28.78 3.94 1.58
N CYS A 217 -27.48 4.21 1.59
CA CYS A 217 -26.43 3.20 1.53
C CYS A 217 -25.50 3.45 2.72
N HIS A 218 -25.17 2.39 3.45
CA HIS A 218 -24.33 2.45 4.63
C HIS A 218 -23.07 1.62 4.42
N LEU A 219 -21.96 2.15 4.90
CA LEU A 219 -20.67 1.46 4.98
C LEU A 219 -20.43 1.06 6.45
N TRP A 220 -20.14 -0.20 6.69
CA TRP A 220 -19.93 -0.79 8.01
C TRP A 220 -18.53 -1.40 8.09
N ARG A 221 -17.98 -1.42 9.30
CA ARG A 221 -16.82 -2.24 9.63
C ARG A 221 -17.29 -3.50 10.34
N LEU A 222 -16.71 -4.65 10.07
CA LEU A 222 -17.13 -5.89 10.74
C LEU A 222 -16.88 -5.88 12.24
N THR A 223 -15.95 -5.06 12.72
CA THR A 223 -15.62 -4.90 14.14
C THR A 223 -16.57 -3.94 14.87
N GLU A 224 -17.24 -3.04 14.15
CA GLU A 224 -18.06 -1.98 14.73
C GLU A 224 -19.55 -2.24 14.54
N VAL A 225 -20.38 -1.62 15.37
CA VAL A 225 -21.85 -1.77 15.30
C VAL A 225 -22.50 -0.59 14.56
N THR A 226 -21.82 0.55 14.53
CA THR A 226 -22.28 1.77 13.86
C THR A 226 -21.76 1.85 12.43
N PRO A 227 -22.51 2.49 11.51
CA PRO A 227 -22.03 2.70 10.15
C PRO A 227 -20.93 3.77 10.15
N ILE A 228 -19.79 3.46 9.53
CA ILE A 228 -18.63 4.34 9.36
C ILE A 228 -18.99 5.53 8.46
N CYS A 229 -19.78 5.25 7.42
CA CYS A 229 -20.18 6.24 6.42
C CYS A 229 -21.63 6.00 5.99
N LYS A 230 -22.37 7.09 5.82
CA LYS A 230 -23.69 7.08 5.23
C LYS A 230 -23.65 7.89 3.94
N PHE A 231 -23.92 7.23 2.82
CA PHE A 231 -23.90 7.89 1.52
C PHE A 231 -25.18 8.69 1.33
N SER A 232 -25.03 10.00 1.19
CA SER A 232 -26.12 10.91 0.87
C SER A 232 -26.50 10.79 -0.61
N LYS A 233 -27.73 10.36 -0.87
CA LYS A 233 -28.30 10.30 -2.22
C LYS A 233 -28.31 11.67 -2.88
N ASP A 234 -28.74 12.70 -2.15
CA ASP A 234 -28.98 14.02 -2.74
C ASP A 234 -27.66 14.68 -3.13
N ASP A 235 -26.63 14.59 -2.28
CA ASP A 235 -25.28 15.08 -2.60
C ASP A 235 -24.69 14.34 -3.82
N ALA A 236 -24.88 13.02 -3.87
CA ALA A 236 -24.42 12.22 -5.00
C ALA A 236 -25.11 12.61 -6.32
N LEU A 237 -26.44 12.86 -6.27
CA LEU A 237 -27.21 13.29 -7.43
C LEU A 237 -26.82 14.71 -7.87
N ASP A 238 -26.57 15.63 -6.93
CA ASP A 238 -26.15 16.99 -7.27
C ASP A 238 -24.79 16.98 -7.98
N ILE A 239 -23.82 16.21 -7.47
CA ILE A 239 -22.53 16.04 -8.14
C ILE A 239 -22.72 15.37 -9.52
N ALA A 240 -23.59 14.37 -9.62
CA ALA A 240 -23.85 13.69 -10.88
C ALA A 240 -24.47 14.63 -11.93
N PHE A 241 -25.47 15.42 -11.56
CA PHE A 241 -26.14 16.36 -12.45
C PHE A 241 -25.27 17.56 -12.85
N GLN A 242 -24.27 17.92 -12.03
CA GLN A 242 -23.26 18.91 -12.42
C GLN A 242 -22.29 18.37 -13.47
N ARG A 243 -21.94 17.07 -13.41
CA ARG A 243 -20.93 16.46 -14.27
C ARG A 243 -21.50 15.84 -15.55
N LEU A 244 -22.75 15.40 -15.52
CA LEU A 244 -23.39 14.69 -16.63
C LEU A 244 -24.33 15.62 -17.42
N PRO A 245 -24.44 15.45 -18.74
CA PRO A 245 -25.41 16.17 -19.57
C PRO A 245 -26.82 15.57 -19.40
N THR A 246 -27.34 15.58 -18.19
CA THR A 246 -28.67 15.05 -17.84
C THR A 246 -29.72 16.16 -17.81
N LYS A 247 -30.97 15.82 -18.13
CA LYS A 247 -32.07 16.77 -17.96
C LYS A 247 -32.33 16.99 -16.46
N PRO A 248 -32.49 18.24 -15.99
CA PRO A 248 -32.83 18.49 -14.60
C PRO A 248 -34.16 17.80 -14.27
N THR A 249 -34.17 16.97 -13.23
CA THR A 249 -35.36 16.24 -12.81
C THR A 249 -36.40 17.21 -12.27
N VAL A 250 -37.57 17.30 -12.93
CA VAL A 250 -38.70 18.10 -12.44
C VAL A 250 -39.49 17.26 -11.44
N GLY A 251 -39.45 17.62 -10.15
CA GLY A 251 -40.19 16.95 -9.07
C GLY A 251 -39.29 16.29 -8.00
N PRO A 252 -39.88 15.53 -7.04
CA PRO A 252 -39.15 14.94 -5.93
C PRO A 252 -38.19 13.84 -6.40
N ARG A 253 -36.92 13.91 -5.95
CA ARG A 253 -35.84 12.97 -6.31
C ARG A 253 -35.99 11.62 -5.59
N LYS A 254 -36.77 10.72 -6.16
CA LYS A 254 -37.04 9.36 -5.62
C LYS A 254 -36.04 8.29 -6.08
N HIS A 255 -34.75 8.64 -6.21
CA HIS A 255 -33.73 7.65 -6.58
C HIS A 255 -33.46 6.72 -5.39
N LEU A 256 -33.12 5.46 -5.66
CA LEU A 256 -32.84 4.45 -4.66
C LEU A 256 -31.47 3.83 -4.92
N PHE A 257 -30.70 3.57 -3.87
CA PHE A 257 -29.50 2.75 -3.97
C PHE A 257 -29.92 1.29 -4.20
N ARG A 258 -29.74 0.79 -5.42
CA ARG A 258 -30.23 -0.54 -5.79
C ARG A 258 -29.17 -1.62 -5.68
N CYS A 259 -27.93 -1.29 -6.02
CA CYS A 259 -26.80 -2.21 -6.01
C CYS A 259 -25.59 -1.51 -5.40
N ALA A 260 -24.78 -2.27 -4.68
CA ALA A 260 -23.49 -1.82 -4.16
C ALA A 260 -22.45 -2.92 -4.39
N ARG A 261 -21.32 -2.58 -5.03
CA ARG A 261 -20.21 -3.51 -5.27
C ARG A 261 -18.87 -2.87 -5.03
N PHE A 262 -18.02 -3.52 -4.24
CA PHE A 262 -16.63 -3.11 -4.10
C PHE A 262 -15.82 -3.50 -5.34
N SER A 263 -14.80 -2.70 -5.60
CA SER A 263 -13.63 -3.18 -6.34
C SER A 263 -12.96 -4.31 -5.56
N ASN A 264 -12.35 -5.27 -6.26
CA ASN A 264 -11.61 -6.36 -5.64
C ASN A 264 -10.41 -5.85 -4.82
N SER A 265 -9.84 -4.72 -5.21
CA SER A 265 -8.81 -4.01 -4.45
C SER A 265 -9.32 -3.31 -3.19
N GLY A 266 -10.63 -3.21 -2.97
CA GLY A 266 -11.24 -2.53 -1.81
C GLY A 266 -11.14 -1.00 -1.83
N ARG A 267 -10.43 -0.42 -2.80
CA ARG A 267 -10.13 1.03 -2.86
C ARG A 267 -11.27 1.88 -3.40
N ARG A 268 -12.24 1.24 -4.06
CA ARG A 268 -13.38 1.90 -4.72
C ARG A 268 -14.66 1.12 -4.45
N LEU A 269 -15.74 1.86 -4.33
CA LEU A 269 -17.09 1.33 -4.20
C LEU A 269 -17.92 1.84 -5.37
N TYR A 270 -18.66 0.95 -6.01
CA TYR A 270 -19.57 1.27 -7.10
C TYR A 270 -21.00 1.11 -6.60
N THR A 271 -21.80 2.16 -6.77
CA THR A 271 -23.23 2.10 -6.43
C THR A 271 -24.06 2.56 -7.62
N VAL A 272 -25.29 2.04 -7.72
CA VAL A 272 -26.24 2.54 -8.72
C VAL A 272 -27.45 3.17 -8.05
N LEU A 273 -27.69 4.44 -8.39
CA LEU A 273 -28.90 5.17 -8.04
C LEU A 273 -29.91 5.06 -9.18
N THR A 274 -31.06 4.45 -8.90
CA THR A 274 -32.12 4.25 -9.88
C THR A 274 -33.39 4.96 -9.46
N PRO A 275 -34.02 5.76 -10.32
CA PRO A 275 -35.38 6.25 -10.09
C PRO A 275 -36.40 5.22 -10.58
N ALA A 276 -37.69 5.45 -10.28
CA ALA A 276 -38.78 4.71 -10.92
C ALA A 276 -38.96 5.07 -12.40
N ARG A 277 -38.64 6.32 -12.78
CA ARG A 277 -38.66 6.84 -14.15
C ARG A 277 -37.51 7.84 -14.31
N GLY A 278 -36.74 7.73 -15.37
CA GLY A 278 -35.59 8.60 -15.65
C GLY A 278 -34.26 7.84 -15.63
N ASP A 279 -33.17 8.60 -15.70
CA ASP A 279 -31.83 8.06 -15.87
C ASP A 279 -31.32 7.41 -14.58
N SER A 280 -30.85 6.17 -14.69
CA SER A 280 -30.08 5.48 -13.65
C SER A 280 -28.62 5.93 -13.72
N ILE A 281 -28.05 6.23 -12.56
CA ILE A 281 -26.71 6.81 -12.44
C ILE A 281 -25.80 5.80 -11.75
N LEU A 282 -24.70 5.45 -12.42
CA LEU A 282 -23.58 4.71 -11.84
C LEU A 282 -22.64 5.71 -11.19
N ILE A 283 -22.31 5.47 -9.92
CA ILE A 283 -21.42 6.30 -9.13
C ILE A 283 -20.24 5.46 -8.68
N LYS A 284 -19.04 6.00 -8.93
CA LYS A 284 -17.78 5.48 -8.40
C LYS A 284 -17.35 6.34 -7.24
N TRP A 285 -17.28 5.72 -6.07
CA TRP A 285 -16.84 6.35 -4.83
C TRP A 285 -15.39 6.01 -4.56
N LYS A 286 -14.68 6.98 -3.98
CA LYS A 286 -13.37 6.78 -3.38
C LYS A 286 -13.41 7.29 -1.94
N PRO A 287 -12.65 6.70 -1.03
CA PRO A 287 -12.47 7.31 0.28
C PRO A 287 -11.72 8.64 0.09
N GLU A 288 -12.08 9.65 0.87
CA GLU A 288 -11.44 10.97 0.81
C GLU A 288 -9.95 10.87 1.21
N THR A 289 -9.71 10.08 2.25
CA THR A 289 -8.40 9.73 2.79
C THR A 289 -8.23 8.21 2.67
N ILE A 290 -7.03 7.75 2.31
CA ILE A 290 -6.79 6.30 2.10
C ILE A 290 -6.95 5.52 3.42
N ALA A 291 -6.65 6.16 4.55
CA ALA A 291 -6.89 5.67 5.90
C ALA A 291 -7.93 6.56 6.60
N GLN A 292 -8.68 5.98 7.55
CA GLN A 292 -9.64 6.73 8.36
C GLN A 292 -8.88 7.61 9.37
N GLU A 293 -8.86 8.92 9.16
CA GLU A 293 -8.21 9.87 10.09
C GLU A 293 -9.03 10.06 11.38
N ASN A 294 -10.34 9.83 11.33
CA ASN A 294 -11.25 9.99 12.47
C ASN A 294 -12.10 8.73 12.68
N GLU A 295 -11.95 8.07 13.84
CA GLU A 295 -12.63 6.81 14.20
C GLU A 295 -14.16 6.87 14.05
N GLU A 296 -14.77 8.05 14.20
CA GLU A 296 -16.23 8.19 14.13
C GLU A 296 -16.78 8.48 12.73
N GLN A 297 -15.93 8.95 11.78
CA GLN A 297 -16.36 9.35 10.44
C GLN A 297 -15.26 9.12 9.40
N TRP A 298 -15.53 8.24 8.43
CA TRP A 298 -14.71 8.11 7.22
C TRP A 298 -15.53 8.54 6.00
N SER A 299 -15.25 9.74 5.48
CA SER A 299 -15.97 10.30 4.34
C SER A 299 -15.54 9.62 3.04
N TRP A 300 -16.54 9.26 2.24
CA TRP A 300 -16.34 8.77 0.88
C TRP A 300 -16.93 9.78 -0.09
N VAL A 301 -16.13 10.15 -1.09
CA VAL A 301 -16.47 11.18 -2.06
C VAL A 301 -16.67 10.58 -3.45
N VAL A 302 -17.49 11.24 -4.26
CA VAL A 302 -17.75 10.85 -5.64
C VAL A 302 -16.52 11.14 -6.51
N GLU A 303 -15.89 10.07 -7.00
CA GLU A 303 -14.75 10.17 -7.92
C GLU A 303 -15.24 10.41 -9.34
N GLU A 304 -16.14 9.57 -9.84
CA GLU A 304 -16.68 9.64 -11.21
C GLU A 304 -18.15 9.22 -11.26
N THR A 305 -18.88 9.70 -12.27
CA THR A 305 -20.28 9.35 -12.51
C THR A 305 -20.52 9.02 -13.98
N ALA A 306 -21.46 8.12 -14.24
CA ALA A 306 -21.88 7.77 -15.60
C ALA A 306 -23.37 7.43 -15.66
N ILE A 307 -23.98 7.64 -16.83
CA ILE A 307 -25.37 7.23 -17.08
C ILE A 307 -25.39 5.73 -17.35
N ALA A 308 -25.92 4.96 -16.38
CA ALA A 308 -26.06 3.51 -16.49
C ALA A 308 -27.17 3.11 -17.48
N GLY A 309 -28.18 3.95 -17.65
CA GLY A 309 -29.30 3.72 -18.57
C GLY A 309 -30.43 4.72 -18.35
N ASP A 310 -31.37 4.80 -19.29
CA ASP A 310 -32.60 5.60 -19.19
C ASP A 310 -33.73 4.86 -18.44
N LYS A 311 -33.42 3.66 -17.96
CA LYS A 311 -34.31 2.72 -17.29
C LYS A 311 -33.72 2.27 -15.97
N PRO A 312 -34.54 1.71 -15.06
CA PRO A 312 -34.04 1.22 -13.79
C PRO A 312 -33.00 0.12 -13.95
N VAL A 313 -31.90 0.21 -13.21
CA VAL A 313 -30.85 -0.81 -13.16
C VAL A 313 -31.14 -1.79 -12.05
N ALA A 314 -31.03 -3.09 -12.34
CA ALA A 314 -31.37 -4.18 -11.44
C ALA A 314 -30.15 -4.90 -10.85
N SER A 315 -29.02 -4.92 -11.57
CA SER A 315 -27.84 -5.69 -11.19
C SER A 315 -26.54 -4.97 -11.56
N LEU A 316 -25.49 -5.21 -10.76
CA LEU A 316 -24.17 -4.62 -10.88
C LEU A 316 -23.11 -5.69 -10.58
N CYS A 317 -22.05 -5.75 -11.37
CA CYS A 317 -20.87 -6.56 -11.08
C CYS A 317 -19.57 -5.86 -11.51
N VAL A 318 -18.47 -6.24 -10.88
CA VAL A 318 -17.11 -5.74 -11.16
C VAL A 318 -16.26 -6.91 -11.65
N SER A 319 -15.36 -6.66 -12.59
CA SER A 319 -14.44 -7.68 -13.12
C SER A 319 -13.37 -8.06 -12.08
N GLN A 320 -12.84 -9.28 -12.20
CA GLN A 320 -11.92 -9.80 -11.19
C GLN A 320 -10.59 -9.01 -11.09
N ASP A 321 -10.24 -8.31 -12.15
CA ASP A 321 -9.03 -7.50 -12.31
C ASP A 321 -9.28 -6.00 -12.13
N ASP A 322 -10.47 -5.60 -11.66
CA ASP A 322 -10.89 -4.19 -11.49
C ASP A 322 -10.82 -3.34 -12.76
N ARG A 323 -10.80 -3.93 -13.96
CA ARG A 323 -10.78 -3.19 -15.23
C ARG A 323 -12.15 -2.76 -15.71
N PHE A 324 -13.19 -3.54 -15.41
CA PHE A 324 -14.54 -3.30 -15.93
C PHE A 324 -15.59 -3.31 -14.83
N VAL A 325 -16.61 -2.48 -15.01
CA VAL A 325 -17.82 -2.46 -14.19
C VAL A 325 -19.01 -2.60 -15.12
N CYS A 326 -19.95 -3.45 -14.78
CA CYS A 326 -21.11 -3.73 -15.64
C CYS A 326 -22.41 -3.49 -14.89
N ALA A 327 -23.30 -2.72 -15.50
CA ALA A 327 -24.65 -2.46 -15.00
C ALA A 327 -25.69 -3.04 -15.96
N ALA A 328 -26.74 -3.64 -15.40
CA ALA A 328 -27.81 -4.27 -16.16
C ALA A 328 -29.18 -3.69 -15.81
N ALA A 329 -29.91 -3.25 -16.82
CA ALA A 329 -31.26 -2.69 -16.71
C ALA A 329 -32.32 -3.78 -16.48
N VAL A 330 -33.44 -3.39 -15.87
CA VAL A 330 -34.64 -4.23 -15.70
C VAL A 330 -35.21 -4.70 -17.05
N THR A 331 -34.91 -4.02 -18.16
CA THR A 331 -35.33 -4.45 -19.49
C THR A 331 -34.40 -5.45 -20.16
N GLY A 332 -33.34 -5.89 -19.49
CA GLY A 332 -32.36 -6.83 -20.05
C GLY A 332 -31.19 -6.19 -20.80
N GLU A 333 -31.12 -4.85 -20.84
CA GLU A 333 -29.98 -4.13 -21.42
C GLU A 333 -28.76 -4.21 -20.49
N ILE A 334 -27.58 -4.46 -21.06
CA ILE A 334 -26.33 -4.59 -20.31
C ILE A 334 -25.37 -3.52 -20.83
N LYS A 335 -24.79 -2.71 -19.94
CA LYS A 335 -23.74 -1.75 -20.27
C LYS A 335 -22.48 -2.06 -19.49
N VAL A 336 -21.37 -2.20 -20.21
CA VAL A 336 -20.03 -2.40 -19.65
C VAL A 336 -19.31 -1.06 -19.67
N PHE A 337 -18.66 -0.72 -18.57
CA PHE A 337 -17.91 0.52 -18.40
C PHE A 337 -16.47 0.18 -18.04
N LEU A 338 -15.53 1.00 -18.50
CA LEU A 338 -14.14 0.94 -18.05
C LEU A 338 -14.07 1.48 -16.61
N ALA A 339 -13.58 0.70 -15.66
CA ALA A 339 -13.59 1.03 -14.24
C ALA A 339 -12.76 2.29 -13.90
N SER A 340 -11.72 2.59 -14.70
CA SER A 340 -10.85 3.75 -14.50
C SER A 340 -11.58 5.06 -14.79
N THR A 341 -12.30 5.16 -15.91
CA THR A 341 -12.92 6.41 -16.41
C THR A 341 -14.45 6.41 -16.43
N LEU A 342 -15.08 5.28 -16.11
CA LEU A 342 -16.52 5.02 -16.32
C LEU A 342 -17.02 5.29 -17.75
N GLN A 343 -16.14 5.24 -18.76
CA GLN A 343 -16.55 5.34 -20.15
C GLN A 343 -17.16 4.03 -20.63
N LEU A 344 -18.16 4.13 -21.51
CA LEU A 344 -18.82 2.98 -22.08
C LEU A 344 -17.83 2.14 -22.91
N TYR A 345 -17.82 0.84 -22.64
CA TYR A 345 -16.94 -0.13 -23.26
C TYR A 345 -17.74 -1.08 -24.15
N LYS A 346 -17.13 -1.49 -25.26
CA LYS A 346 -17.73 -2.36 -26.26
C LYS A 346 -17.88 -3.77 -25.70
N LYS A 347 -19.08 -4.33 -25.81
CA LYS A 347 -19.35 -5.75 -25.57
C LYS A 347 -19.82 -6.39 -26.87
N THR A 348 -19.49 -7.66 -27.06
CA THR A 348 -20.09 -8.52 -28.07
C THR A 348 -21.11 -9.41 -27.39
N SER A 349 -22.31 -9.49 -27.93
CA SER A 349 -23.40 -10.28 -27.37
C SER A 349 -24.09 -11.02 -28.48
N THR A 350 -24.27 -12.32 -28.30
CA THR A 350 -25.01 -13.17 -29.23
C THR A 350 -26.52 -12.93 -29.10
N GLU A 351 -26.99 -12.78 -27.86
CA GLU A 351 -28.40 -12.59 -27.51
C GLU A 351 -28.58 -11.50 -26.44
N GLN A 352 -29.83 -11.09 -26.22
CA GLN A 352 -30.22 -10.13 -25.20
C GLN A 352 -31.37 -10.69 -24.37
N HIS A 353 -31.40 -10.35 -23.09
CA HIS A 353 -32.51 -10.72 -22.23
C HIS A 353 -33.78 -9.96 -22.60
N SER A 354 -34.91 -10.63 -22.45
CA SER A 354 -36.24 -10.03 -22.65
C SER A 354 -36.88 -9.53 -21.35
N PHE A 355 -36.34 -9.95 -20.22
CA PHE A 355 -36.78 -9.57 -18.87
C PHE A 355 -35.57 -9.14 -18.01
N ALA A 356 -35.86 -8.79 -16.76
CA ALA A 356 -34.88 -8.33 -15.79
C ALA A 356 -33.76 -9.35 -15.59
N ILE A 357 -32.52 -8.85 -15.65
CA ILE A 357 -31.33 -9.58 -15.26
C ILE A 357 -31.24 -9.53 -13.75
N THR A 358 -31.30 -10.69 -13.13
CA THR A 358 -31.38 -10.85 -11.67
C THR A 358 -30.01 -11.14 -11.06
N GLY A 359 -29.08 -11.70 -11.84
CA GLY A 359 -27.72 -11.92 -11.42
C GLY A 359 -26.73 -11.85 -12.58
N MET A 360 -25.53 -11.38 -12.29
CA MET A 360 -24.49 -11.18 -13.29
C MET A 360 -23.10 -11.30 -12.65
N SER A 361 -22.15 -11.89 -13.37
CA SER A 361 -20.77 -11.99 -12.90
C SER A 361 -19.77 -12.12 -14.04
N PHE A 362 -18.54 -11.66 -13.82
CA PHE A 362 -17.43 -11.86 -14.75
C PHE A 362 -16.71 -13.16 -14.45
N ALA A 363 -16.35 -13.89 -15.50
CA ALA A 363 -15.41 -15.00 -15.45
C ALA A 363 -14.23 -14.76 -16.41
N PRO A 364 -13.00 -15.05 -15.98
CA PRO A 364 -11.87 -15.14 -16.90
C PRO A 364 -12.12 -16.26 -17.91
N SER A 365 -11.52 -16.13 -19.10
CA SER A 365 -11.53 -17.22 -20.07
C SER A 365 -10.77 -18.44 -19.54
N ALA A 366 -11.21 -19.63 -19.97
CA ALA A 366 -10.51 -20.88 -19.65
C ALA A 366 -9.08 -20.88 -20.21
N ASP A 367 -8.89 -20.23 -21.37
CA ASP A 367 -7.58 -19.94 -21.92
C ASP A 367 -7.04 -18.63 -21.31
N LYS A 368 -5.98 -18.74 -20.50
CA LYS A 368 -5.33 -17.59 -19.86
C LYS A 368 -4.70 -16.60 -20.85
N GLN A 369 -4.51 -16.99 -22.11
CA GLN A 369 -3.96 -16.14 -23.17
C GLN A 369 -5.03 -15.49 -24.04
N ALA A 370 -6.30 -15.89 -23.90
CA ALA A 370 -7.38 -15.30 -24.69
C ALA A 370 -7.59 -13.82 -24.30
N PRO A 371 -7.64 -12.89 -25.27
CA PRO A 371 -7.76 -11.47 -25.00
C PRO A 371 -9.22 -11.06 -24.71
N VAL A 372 -9.97 -11.87 -23.95
CA VAL A 372 -11.42 -11.71 -23.74
C VAL A 372 -11.79 -12.07 -22.30
N PHE A 373 -12.64 -11.22 -21.68
CA PHE A 373 -13.38 -11.56 -20.47
C PHE A 373 -14.79 -12.05 -20.83
N HIS A 374 -15.27 -13.07 -20.12
CA HIS A 374 -16.65 -13.51 -20.24
C HIS A 374 -17.50 -12.85 -19.16
N LEU A 375 -18.58 -12.22 -19.58
CA LEU A 375 -19.62 -11.72 -18.70
C LEU A 375 -20.83 -12.65 -18.81
N VAL A 376 -21.24 -13.25 -17.70
CA VAL A 376 -22.38 -14.17 -17.67
C VAL A 376 -23.54 -13.50 -16.96
N SER A 377 -24.72 -13.53 -17.58
CA SER A 377 -25.96 -12.97 -17.04
C SER A 377 -27.07 -14.00 -16.97
N GLY A 378 -27.77 -14.01 -15.84
CA GLY A 378 -28.96 -14.81 -15.60
C GLY A 378 -30.20 -13.92 -15.51
N GLY A 379 -31.23 -14.27 -16.26
CA GLY A 379 -32.47 -13.50 -16.31
C GLY A 379 -33.69 -14.27 -15.81
N ALA A 380 -34.70 -13.51 -15.40
CA ALA A 380 -36.03 -14.08 -15.09
C ALA A 380 -36.72 -14.69 -16.34
N ASP A 381 -36.21 -14.40 -17.54
CA ASP A 381 -36.61 -15.04 -18.81
C ASP A 381 -36.08 -16.46 -18.99
N LYS A 382 -35.47 -17.04 -17.94
CA LYS A 382 -34.88 -18.39 -17.93
C LYS A 382 -33.66 -18.53 -18.85
N ASN A 383 -33.09 -17.43 -19.32
CA ASN A 383 -31.88 -17.47 -20.13
C ASN A 383 -30.65 -17.29 -19.24
N LEU A 384 -29.64 -18.12 -19.50
CA LEU A 384 -28.26 -17.93 -19.05
C LEU A 384 -27.42 -17.60 -20.29
N LEU A 385 -26.95 -16.36 -20.35
CA LEU A 385 -26.24 -15.82 -21.52
C LEU A 385 -24.77 -15.56 -21.18
N ARG A 386 -23.91 -15.78 -22.17
CA ARG A 386 -22.49 -15.43 -22.16
C ARG A 386 -22.28 -14.26 -23.12
N HIS A 387 -21.65 -13.21 -22.61
CA HIS A 387 -21.24 -12.03 -23.35
C HIS A 387 -19.71 -11.95 -23.35
N GLU A 388 -19.15 -11.47 -24.46
CA GLU A 388 -17.71 -11.36 -24.62
C GLU A 388 -17.28 -9.90 -24.54
N VAL A 389 -16.34 -9.63 -23.66
CA VAL A 389 -15.75 -8.30 -23.47
C VAL A 389 -14.29 -8.39 -23.91
N PRO A 390 -13.95 -7.93 -25.12
CA PRO A 390 -12.57 -7.97 -25.62
C PRO A 390 -11.69 -7.04 -24.76
N LEU A 391 -10.42 -7.39 -24.60
CA LEU A 391 -9.44 -6.55 -23.88
C LEU A 391 -8.90 -5.40 -24.75
N GLU A 392 -8.93 -5.56 -26.08
CA GLU A 392 -8.39 -4.61 -27.04
C GLU A 392 -9.51 -3.84 -27.79
N GLY A 393 -9.33 -2.52 -27.96
CA GLY A 393 -10.11 -1.69 -28.91
C GLY A 393 -11.49 -1.17 -28.47
N GLY A 394 -11.82 -1.17 -27.16
CA GLY A 394 -13.23 -1.10 -26.74
C GLY A 394 -13.84 0.22 -26.22
N ILE A 395 -13.21 1.40 -26.23
CA ILE A 395 -13.92 2.62 -25.77
C ILE A 395 -14.92 3.08 -26.84
N VAL A 396 -16.22 3.10 -26.51
CA VAL A 396 -17.28 3.59 -27.38
C VAL A 396 -17.32 5.12 -27.31
N LYS A 397 -16.73 5.80 -28.30
CA LYS A 397 -16.72 7.26 -28.38
C LYS A 397 -17.95 7.78 -29.11
N SER A 398 -18.60 8.81 -28.55
CA SER A 398 -19.68 9.53 -29.23
C SER A 398 -19.14 10.33 -30.41
N GLY A 399 -19.89 10.43 -31.51
CA GLY A 399 -19.48 11.19 -32.71
C GLY A 399 -19.12 12.66 -32.42
N MET A 400 -19.74 13.26 -31.40
CA MET A 400 -19.45 14.63 -30.97
C MET A 400 -18.13 14.76 -30.19
N GLU A 401 -17.75 13.73 -29.43
CA GLU A 401 -16.46 13.69 -28.71
C GLU A 401 -15.27 13.48 -29.66
N ILE A 402 -15.49 12.79 -30.77
CA ILE A 402 -14.48 12.62 -31.82
C ILE A 402 -14.15 13.97 -32.46
N VAL A 403 -15.17 14.80 -32.72
CA VAL A 403 -15.00 16.14 -33.32
C VAL A 403 -14.35 17.12 -32.33
N ILE A 404 -14.83 17.17 -31.08
CA ILE A 404 -14.28 18.06 -30.04
C ILE A 404 -12.85 17.63 -29.66
N GLY A 405 -12.59 16.32 -29.59
CA GLY A 405 -11.25 15.77 -29.36
C GLY A 405 -10.29 16.04 -30.51
N GLY A 406 -10.78 15.99 -31.76
CA GLY A 406 -10.05 16.39 -32.95
C GLY A 406 -9.65 17.88 -32.92
N LEU A 407 -10.60 18.76 -32.57
CA LEU A 407 -10.37 20.19 -32.47
C LEU A 407 -9.35 20.53 -31.36
N LYS A 408 -9.47 19.89 -30.18
CA LYS A 408 -8.49 20.04 -29.09
C LYS A 408 -7.09 19.56 -29.48
N LYS A 409 -6.98 18.48 -30.26
CA LYS A 409 -5.68 18.00 -30.78
C LYS A 409 -5.06 18.97 -31.78
N VAL A 410 -5.86 19.58 -32.65
CA VAL A 410 -5.37 20.57 -33.63
C VAL A 410 -4.88 21.83 -32.92
N VAL A 411 -5.68 22.38 -31.99
CA VAL A 411 -5.29 23.56 -31.22
C VAL A 411 -4.05 23.29 -30.36
N GLY A 412 -4.00 22.14 -29.67
CA GLY A 412 -2.84 21.74 -28.89
C GLY A 412 -1.57 21.50 -29.72
N SER A 413 -1.72 21.10 -30.99
CA SER A 413 -0.58 20.95 -31.92
C SER A 413 -0.06 22.29 -32.40
N ILE A 414 -0.94 23.25 -32.73
CA ILE A 414 -0.54 24.61 -33.14
C ILE A 414 0.20 25.34 -32.01
N VAL A 415 -0.33 25.28 -30.79
CA VAL A 415 0.32 25.88 -29.61
C VAL A 415 1.67 25.22 -29.31
N GLY A 416 1.75 23.89 -29.47
CA GLY A 416 3.00 23.14 -29.30
C GLY A 416 4.08 23.52 -30.33
N ILE A 417 3.70 23.74 -31.59
CA ILE A 417 4.63 24.19 -32.64
C ILE A 417 5.16 25.59 -32.32
N GLY A 418 4.29 26.52 -31.89
CA GLY A 418 4.70 27.87 -31.52
C GLY A 418 5.69 27.92 -30.35
N LEU A 419 5.46 27.12 -29.31
CA LEU A 419 6.36 27.02 -28.15
C LEU A 419 7.73 26.41 -28.52
N ASN A 420 7.75 25.39 -29.39
CA ASN A 420 9.01 24.77 -29.83
C ASN A 420 9.85 25.72 -30.70
N VAL A 421 9.21 26.47 -31.61
CA VAL A 421 9.91 27.48 -32.42
C VAL A 421 10.51 28.57 -31.53
N TRP A 422 9.76 29.04 -30.53
CA TRP A 422 10.24 30.07 -29.61
C TRP A 422 11.41 29.60 -28.71
N MET A 423 11.38 28.35 -28.24
CA MET A 423 12.48 27.79 -27.46
C MET A 423 13.74 27.58 -28.31
N ALA A 424 13.59 27.09 -29.54
CA ALA A 424 14.71 26.89 -30.46
C ALA A 424 15.39 28.22 -30.83
N THR A 425 14.61 29.27 -31.10
CA THR A 425 15.18 30.60 -31.37
C THR A 425 15.87 31.21 -30.17
N THR A 426 15.36 30.97 -28.95
CA THR A 426 15.98 31.45 -27.70
C THR A 426 17.29 30.72 -27.40
N LEU A 427 17.33 29.40 -27.59
CA LEU A 427 18.57 28.60 -27.45
C LEU A 427 19.63 29.01 -28.48
N LEU A 428 19.24 29.24 -29.73
CA LEU A 428 20.13 29.75 -30.77
C LEU A 428 20.68 31.14 -30.41
N PHE A 429 19.83 32.02 -29.86
CA PHE A 429 20.25 33.35 -29.42
C PHE A 429 21.24 33.30 -28.24
N ILE A 430 21.00 32.43 -27.25
CA ILE A 430 21.93 32.23 -26.12
C ILE A 430 23.27 31.64 -26.61
N LEU A 431 23.23 30.69 -27.54
CA LEU A 431 24.45 30.12 -28.14
C LEU A 431 25.26 31.21 -28.87
N LEU A 432 24.59 32.07 -29.65
CA LEU A 432 25.23 33.19 -30.33
C LEU A 432 25.82 34.21 -29.35
N LEU A 433 25.17 34.47 -28.21
CA LEU A 433 25.71 35.30 -27.13
C LEU A 433 26.95 34.67 -26.47
N PHE A 434 26.99 33.35 -26.29
CA PHE A 434 28.15 32.65 -25.76
C PHE A 434 29.34 32.66 -26.74
N ILE A 435 29.07 32.46 -28.03
CA ILE A 435 30.10 32.58 -29.08
C ILE A 435 30.64 34.01 -29.09
N HIS A 436 29.76 35.01 -29.03
CA HIS A 436 30.14 36.42 -28.96
C HIS A 436 31.06 36.73 -27.76
N ALA A 437 30.68 36.28 -26.57
CA ALA A 437 31.44 36.49 -25.34
C ALA A 437 32.83 35.81 -25.39
N LYS A 438 32.98 34.74 -26.17
CA LYS A 438 34.23 33.97 -26.29
C LYS A 438 35.18 34.50 -27.38
N THR A 439 34.67 35.03 -28.49
CA THR A 439 35.49 35.45 -29.65
C THR A 439 35.48 36.94 -29.95
N ALA A 440 34.76 37.77 -29.17
CA ALA A 440 34.59 39.21 -29.41
C ALA A 440 34.09 39.55 -30.84
N MET A 441 33.38 38.62 -31.50
CA MET A 441 33.11 38.66 -32.94
C MET A 441 31.95 39.56 -33.40
N LEU A 442 31.24 40.26 -32.51
CA LEU A 442 30.15 41.17 -32.91
C LEU A 442 30.44 42.58 -32.44
N LEU A 443 31.47 43.22 -33.00
CA LEU A 443 31.69 44.65 -32.82
C LEU A 443 30.62 45.50 -33.52
N ASP A 444 29.92 44.96 -34.52
CA ASP A 444 28.97 45.71 -35.37
C ASP A 444 27.50 45.24 -35.31
N GLY A 445 27.12 44.50 -34.26
CA GLY A 445 25.72 44.17 -33.96
C GLY A 445 25.19 42.81 -34.49
N PRO A 446 23.99 42.39 -34.02
CA PRO A 446 23.53 40.98 -34.07
C PRO A 446 23.12 40.44 -35.44
N LEU A 447 22.83 41.31 -36.42
CA LEU A 447 22.35 40.88 -37.75
C LEU A 447 23.49 40.68 -38.76
N THR A 448 24.62 41.37 -38.58
CA THR A 448 25.80 41.32 -39.44
C THR A 448 26.63 40.06 -39.19
N GLY A 449 26.75 39.61 -37.93
CA GLY A 449 27.49 38.38 -37.59
C GLY A 449 26.84 37.08 -38.09
N PHE A 450 25.60 37.10 -38.58
CA PHE A 450 24.99 35.93 -39.23
C PHE A 450 25.67 35.60 -40.57
N ASN A 451 26.10 36.62 -41.33
CA ASN A 451 26.83 36.38 -42.58
C ASN A 451 28.27 35.90 -42.33
N ASP A 452 28.89 36.34 -41.23
CA ASP A 452 30.23 35.89 -40.81
C ASP A 452 30.20 34.46 -40.24
N LEU A 453 29.07 34.02 -39.66
CA LEU A 453 28.89 32.64 -39.23
C LEU A 453 28.77 31.66 -40.42
N VAL A 454 28.21 32.12 -41.53
CA VAL A 454 28.01 31.32 -42.76
C VAL A 454 29.33 31.19 -43.57
N SER A 455 30.32 32.05 -43.31
CA SER A 455 31.63 32.03 -43.99
C SER A 455 32.70 31.20 -43.27
N LEU A 456 32.41 30.62 -42.11
CA LEU A 456 33.32 29.73 -41.38
C LEU A 456 33.51 28.40 -42.13
N SER A 457 34.71 28.17 -42.66
CA SER A 457 35.15 26.82 -43.05
C SER A 457 35.64 26.08 -41.82
N PHE A 458 34.97 24.96 -41.48
CA PHE A 458 35.31 24.14 -40.32
C PHE A 458 36.56 23.29 -40.61
N ASP A 459 37.69 23.62 -40.01
CA ASP A 459 38.97 22.91 -40.22
C ASP A 459 39.18 21.68 -39.31
N SER A 460 38.22 21.31 -38.45
CA SER A 460 38.31 20.06 -37.67
C SER A 460 37.06 19.18 -37.78
N SER A 461 37.30 17.86 -37.81
CA SER A 461 36.28 16.81 -37.88
C SER A 461 35.29 16.85 -36.71
N ASP A 462 35.70 17.42 -35.59
CA ASP A 462 34.98 17.32 -34.32
C ASP A 462 33.85 18.37 -34.21
N GLY A 463 33.99 19.50 -34.92
CA GLY A 463 32.92 20.49 -35.05
C GLY A 463 31.72 19.97 -35.85
N LEU A 464 31.98 19.20 -36.92
CA LEU A 464 30.94 18.58 -37.75
C LEU A 464 30.16 17.49 -37.00
N VAL A 465 30.82 16.69 -36.17
CA VAL A 465 30.18 15.67 -35.34
C VAL A 465 29.28 16.31 -34.27
N THR A 466 29.73 17.42 -33.68
CA THR A 466 28.96 18.15 -32.66
C THR A 466 27.69 18.78 -33.25
N ILE A 467 27.78 19.39 -34.44
CA ILE A 467 26.60 19.93 -35.15
C ILE A 467 25.67 18.80 -35.59
N GLY A 468 26.22 17.68 -36.09
CA GLY A 468 25.44 16.51 -36.46
C GLY A 468 24.65 15.93 -35.29
N ALA A 469 25.28 15.80 -34.12
CA ALA A 469 24.63 15.33 -32.90
C ALA A 469 23.50 16.27 -32.43
N LEU A 470 23.69 17.58 -32.57
CA LEU A 470 22.72 18.59 -32.16
C LEU A 470 21.48 18.61 -33.06
N VAL A 471 21.68 18.49 -34.38
CA VAL A 471 20.59 18.37 -35.36
C VAL A 471 19.82 17.08 -35.15
N THR A 472 20.51 15.97 -34.91
CA THR A 472 19.89 14.66 -34.66
C THR A 472 19.07 14.68 -33.37
N SER A 473 19.61 15.25 -32.29
CA SER A 473 18.90 15.43 -31.01
C SER A 473 17.65 16.31 -31.16
N SER A 474 17.73 17.38 -31.95
CA SER A 474 16.61 18.27 -32.23
C SER A 474 15.49 17.58 -33.02
N VAL A 475 15.84 16.77 -34.02
CA VAL A 475 14.89 15.99 -34.82
C VAL A 475 14.23 14.88 -34.00
N VAL A 476 14.99 14.15 -33.20
CA VAL A 476 14.46 13.11 -32.30
C VAL A 476 13.52 13.71 -31.26
N THR A 477 13.86 14.87 -30.71
CA THR A 477 13.00 15.57 -29.74
C THR A 477 11.73 16.10 -30.39
N TRP A 478 11.79 16.60 -31.63
CA TRP A 478 10.61 16.99 -32.40
C TRP A 478 9.67 15.80 -32.67
N LEU A 479 10.22 14.64 -33.02
CA LEU A 479 9.44 13.41 -33.20
C LEU A 479 8.80 12.92 -31.89
N LEU A 480 9.51 12.98 -30.77
CA LEU A 480 8.97 12.62 -29.46
C LEU A 480 7.88 13.60 -28.99
N ALA A 481 8.09 14.91 -29.18
CA ALA A 481 7.13 15.95 -28.80
C ALA A 481 5.84 15.91 -29.64
N THR A 482 5.91 15.55 -30.93
CA THR A 482 4.70 15.42 -31.77
C THR A 482 3.81 14.26 -31.33
N SER A 483 4.38 13.23 -30.68
CA SER A 483 3.65 12.06 -30.16
C SER A 483 3.07 12.22 -28.75
N SER A 484 3.36 13.32 -28.04
CA SER A 484 3.09 13.46 -26.60
C SER A 484 2.08 14.57 -26.25
N SER A 485 1.49 14.52 -25.04
CA SER A 485 0.49 15.50 -24.56
C SER A 485 1.12 16.87 -24.25
N VAL A 486 0.32 17.95 -24.27
CA VAL A 486 0.82 19.33 -24.09
C VAL A 486 1.60 19.53 -22.78
N THR A 487 1.18 18.89 -21.69
CA THR A 487 1.89 18.93 -20.40
C THR A 487 3.22 18.18 -20.43
N SER A 488 3.29 17.05 -21.15
CA SER A 488 4.55 16.31 -21.31
C SER A 488 5.56 17.03 -22.21
N ARG A 489 5.11 17.87 -23.15
CA ARG A 489 5.99 18.66 -24.03
C ARG A 489 6.84 19.67 -23.26
N PHE A 490 6.28 20.31 -22.24
CA PHE A 490 7.05 21.21 -21.35
C PHE A 490 8.14 20.47 -20.58
N PHE A 491 7.84 19.27 -20.09
CA PHE A 491 8.81 18.43 -19.39
C PHE A 491 9.97 18.03 -20.31
N TRP A 492 9.68 17.53 -21.51
CA TRP A 492 10.72 17.14 -22.48
C TRP A 492 11.55 18.33 -22.97
N ASN A 493 10.94 19.50 -23.15
CA ASN A 493 11.67 20.73 -23.50
C ASN A 493 12.56 21.23 -22.36
N GLY A 494 12.10 21.14 -21.10
CA GLY A 494 12.92 21.45 -19.93
C GLY A 494 14.10 20.49 -19.78
N LEU A 495 13.87 19.20 -20.04
CA LEU A 495 14.90 18.17 -20.00
C LEU A 495 15.95 18.37 -21.10
N LEU A 496 15.55 18.81 -22.30
CA LEU A 496 16.48 19.18 -23.37
C LEU A 496 17.35 20.38 -22.97
N CYS A 497 16.77 21.42 -22.37
CA CYS A 497 17.54 22.58 -21.91
C CYS A 497 18.55 22.18 -20.83
N LEU A 498 18.16 21.26 -19.94
CA LEU A 498 19.06 20.69 -18.93
C LEU A 498 20.21 19.92 -19.58
N PHE A 499 19.93 19.00 -20.52
CA PHE A 499 20.98 18.23 -21.18
C PHE A 499 21.91 19.09 -22.03
N SER A 500 21.38 20.06 -22.78
CA SER A 500 22.21 21.02 -23.54
C SER A 500 23.06 21.87 -22.60
N GLY A 501 22.53 22.28 -21.44
CA GLY A 501 23.30 22.97 -20.40
C GLY A 501 24.40 22.09 -19.80
N LEU A 502 24.12 20.82 -19.54
CA LEU A 502 25.09 19.85 -19.03
C LEU A 502 26.18 19.52 -20.05
N VAL A 503 25.85 19.44 -21.34
CA VAL A 503 26.83 19.24 -22.42
C VAL A 503 27.71 20.49 -22.57
N ALA A 504 27.12 21.69 -22.56
CA ALA A 504 27.89 22.94 -22.58
C ALA A 504 28.82 23.06 -21.36
N PHE A 505 28.34 22.66 -20.19
CA PHE A 505 29.15 22.59 -18.98
C PHE A 505 30.26 21.54 -19.09
N SER A 506 29.96 20.34 -19.60
CA SER A 506 30.92 19.25 -19.83
C SER A 506 32.04 19.64 -20.79
N VAL A 507 31.70 20.36 -21.88
CA VAL A 507 32.67 20.91 -22.83
C VAL A 507 33.49 22.03 -22.18
N ALA A 508 32.90 22.82 -21.28
CA ALA A 508 33.61 23.88 -20.56
C ALA A 508 34.58 23.36 -19.48
N ILE A 509 34.41 22.12 -19.00
CA ILE A 509 35.23 21.52 -17.93
C ILE A 509 36.17 20.39 -18.42
N SER A 510 36.11 20.00 -19.69
CA SER A 510 36.95 18.91 -20.22
C SER A 510 38.30 19.44 -20.72
N ALA A 511 39.38 19.06 -20.04
CA ALA A 511 40.75 19.49 -20.32
C ALA A 511 41.27 19.12 -21.72
N GLU A 512 40.73 18.07 -22.36
CA GLU A 512 41.11 17.68 -23.74
C GLU A 512 40.48 18.60 -24.82
N LEU A 513 39.55 19.48 -24.45
CA LEU A 513 38.87 20.43 -25.34
C LEU A 513 39.27 21.90 -25.06
N GLU A 514 40.23 22.14 -24.16
CA GLU A 514 40.77 23.47 -23.88
C GLU A 514 41.64 23.97 -25.05
N VAL A 515 41.28 25.12 -25.60
CA VAL A 515 42.16 25.87 -26.51
C VAL A 515 43.18 26.59 -25.64
N ASN A 516 44.42 26.10 -25.65
CA ASN A 516 45.54 26.73 -24.92
C ASN A 516 45.81 28.14 -25.45
N TRP A 517 45.55 29.15 -24.62
CA TRP A 517 45.99 30.52 -24.87
C TRP A 517 47.35 30.74 -24.23
N GLN A 518 48.38 30.98 -25.05
CA GLN A 518 49.65 31.53 -24.57
C GLN A 518 49.62 33.04 -24.81
N THR A 519 49.65 33.83 -23.74
CA THR A 519 49.65 35.30 -23.83
C THR A 519 51.05 35.88 -23.93
N GLY A 520 52.09 35.08 -23.64
CA GLY A 520 53.49 35.47 -23.81
C GLY A 520 54.05 36.35 -22.68
N ASP A 521 53.35 36.45 -21.54
CA ASP A 521 53.80 37.17 -20.34
C ASP A 521 53.94 36.21 -19.15
N ALA A 522 55.19 35.98 -18.72
CA ALA A 522 55.55 34.97 -17.73
C ALA A 522 54.96 35.23 -16.33
N GLY A 523 54.53 36.47 -16.02
CA GLY A 523 53.91 36.79 -14.73
C GLY A 523 52.42 36.48 -14.64
N VAL A 524 51.74 36.39 -15.79
CA VAL A 524 50.29 36.09 -15.84
C VAL A 524 50.07 34.57 -15.94
N ASP A 525 50.97 33.87 -16.62
CA ASP A 525 50.90 32.42 -16.79
C ASP A 525 51.19 31.65 -15.48
N GLU A 526 51.95 32.22 -14.53
CA GLU A 526 52.18 31.63 -13.18
C GLU A 526 50.99 31.81 -12.22
N LEU A 527 50.08 32.75 -12.51
CA LEU A 527 48.89 33.04 -11.69
C LEU A 527 47.69 32.12 -12.03
N LEU A 528 47.76 31.40 -13.15
CA LEU A 528 46.69 30.53 -13.65
C LEU A 528 46.83 29.05 -13.23
N GLU A 529 47.97 28.63 -12.66
CA GLU A 529 48.25 27.22 -12.33
C GLU A 529 47.91 26.77 -10.89
N ALA A 530 47.39 27.66 -10.03
CA ALA A 530 47.12 27.31 -8.63
C ALA A 530 45.62 27.35 -8.29
N THR A 531 44.88 26.26 -8.53
CA THR A 531 43.90 25.63 -7.61
C THR A 531 43.00 24.61 -8.33
N SER A 532 43.47 23.37 -8.46
CA SER A 532 42.61 22.20 -8.70
C SER A 532 42.80 21.18 -7.58
N SER A 533 41.83 21.10 -6.68
CA SER A 533 41.69 19.96 -5.77
C SER A 533 40.22 19.56 -5.71
N LEU A 534 39.93 18.37 -6.25
CA LEU A 534 38.66 17.67 -6.12
C LEU A 534 38.26 17.47 -4.66
N SER A 535 36.96 17.57 -4.36
CA SER A 535 36.36 16.80 -3.27
C SER A 535 34.91 16.42 -3.60
N ASP A 536 34.79 15.16 -3.99
CA ASP A 536 33.78 14.14 -3.71
C ASP A 536 32.33 14.50 -3.30
N GLY A 537 31.43 13.69 -3.87
CA GLY A 537 29.97 13.75 -3.69
C GLY A 537 29.49 13.41 -2.28
N GLY A 538 28.38 14.04 -1.89
CA GLY A 538 27.72 13.85 -0.59
C GLY A 538 26.20 13.70 -0.69
N PHE A 539 25.75 12.50 -0.33
CA PHE A 539 24.52 12.07 0.36
C PHE A 539 23.25 12.97 0.36
N THR A 540 22.12 12.41 -0.09
CA THR A 540 20.77 12.99 0.07
C THR A 540 19.92 12.22 1.08
N THR A 541 19.92 12.70 2.33
CA THR A 541 18.83 12.48 3.29
C THR A 541 18.61 13.79 4.04
N GLY A 542 17.63 14.58 3.58
CA GLY A 542 17.37 15.94 4.04
C GLY A 542 17.67 16.97 2.94
N ALA A 543 16.78 17.95 2.77
CA ALA A 543 17.05 19.07 1.88
C ALA A 543 18.12 19.95 2.55
N TRP A 544 19.23 20.16 1.85
CA TRP A 544 20.28 21.08 2.26
C TRP A 544 20.06 22.42 1.57
N ARG A 545 20.14 23.52 2.32
CA ARG A 545 20.25 24.87 1.75
C ARG A 545 21.69 25.34 1.88
N PRO A 546 22.39 25.63 0.76
CA PRO A 546 23.71 26.21 0.81
C PRO A 546 23.63 27.62 1.43
N LEU A 547 24.63 27.95 2.23
CA LEU A 547 24.79 29.26 2.86
C LEU A 547 26.00 29.95 2.24
N ASP A 548 25.90 31.26 2.05
CA ASP A 548 27.04 32.10 1.63
C ASP A 548 28.03 32.24 2.81
N PRO A 549 29.23 31.63 2.73
CA PRO A 549 30.17 31.63 3.85
C PRO A 549 30.76 33.01 4.16
N SER A 550 30.58 34.01 3.28
CA SER A 550 31.02 35.38 3.54
C SER A 550 30.18 36.09 4.61
N LYS A 551 28.94 35.63 4.84
CA LYS A 551 27.98 36.26 5.78
C LYS A 551 28.07 35.76 7.22
N TYR A 552 28.79 34.66 7.46
CA TYR A 552 28.84 33.96 8.75
C TYR A 552 30.28 33.82 9.22
N ARG A 553 30.97 34.95 9.40
CA ARG A 553 32.37 35.03 9.82
C ARG A 553 32.47 35.67 11.20
N ILE A 554 33.51 35.28 11.94
CA ILE A 554 33.84 35.90 13.22
C ILE A 554 34.58 37.21 12.91
N ASP A 555 33.86 38.33 12.91
CA ASP A 555 34.44 39.63 12.53
C ASP A 555 35.21 40.32 13.68
N SER A 556 34.83 40.02 14.93
CA SER A 556 35.48 40.55 16.13
C SER A 556 35.82 39.42 17.12
N PRO A 557 37.11 39.03 17.26
CA PRO A 557 37.52 37.88 18.06
C PRO A 557 37.31 38.08 19.58
N CYS A 558 37.09 39.32 20.03
CA CYS A 558 36.92 39.68 21.45
C CYS A 558 35.51 40.11 21.83
N LYS A 559 34.53 39.99 20.92
CA LYS A 559 33.12 40.31 21.23
C LYS A 559 32.23 39.09 20.97
N PRO A 560 31.22 38.83 21.82
CA PRO A 560 30.21 37.82 21.54
C PRO A 560 29.49 38.15 20.23
N GLN A 561 29.28 37.14 19.39
CA GLN A 561 28.56 37.26 18.12
C GLN A 561 27.49 36.20 18.03
N GLN A 562 26.39 36.51 17.35
CA GLN A 562 25.23 35.62 17.25
C GLN A 562 24.62 35.67 15.84
N TRP A 563 24.28 34.49 15.32
CA TRP A 563 23.57 34.31 14.05
C TRP A 563 22.30 33.49 14.25
N ASN A 564 21.20 33.93 13.65
CA ASN A 564 19.90 33.28 13.77
C ASN A 564 19.50 32.66 12.43
N PHE A 565 19.05 31.41 12.47
CA PHE A 565 18.56 30.67 11.31
C PHE A 565 17.10 30.32 11.52
N THR A 566 16.25 30.63 10.54
CA THR A 566 14.82 30.29 10.56
C THR A 566 14.48 29.49 9.30
N GLN A 567 13.69 28.45 9.48
CA GLN A 567 13.07 27.70 8.40
C GLN A 567 11.65 27.32 8.78
N ASP A 568 10.66 27.93 8.13
CA ASP A 568 9.25 27.67 8.41
C ASP A 568 8.90 26.20 8.12
N SER A 569 8.03 25.64 8.98
CA SER A 569 7.55 24.24 8.94
C SER A 569 8.61 23.14 9.15
N ALA A 570 9.87 23.47 9.45
CA ALA A 570 10.88 22.48 9.79
C ALA A 570 10.68 21.93 11.22
N THR A 571 10.77 20.61 11.37
CA THR A 571 10.68 19.91 12.67
C THR A 571 12.03 19.79 13.36
N ALA A 572 13.12 19.75 12.60
CA ALA A 572 14.48 19.85 13.10
C ALA A 572 15.39 20.53 12.08
N MET A 573 16.44 21.17 12.59
CA MET A 573 17.46 21.83 11.79
C MET A 573 18.86 21.44 12.29
N TRP A 574 19.85 21.42 11.41
CA TRP A 574 21.27 21.24 11.76
C TRP A 574 22.17 22.02 10.81
N LEU A 575 23.41 22.25 11.23
CA LEU A 575 24.39 23.04 10.51
C LEU A 575 25.59 22.18 10.14
N HIS A 576 26.17 22.48 8.98
CA HIS A 576 27.43 21.89 8.55
C HIS A 576 28.49 22.99 8.43
N PHE A 577 29.65 22.75 9.03
CA PHE A 577 30.81 23.62 9.01
C PHE A 577 31.91 22.93 8.24
N SER A 578 32.38 23.55 7.16
CA SER A 578 33.54 23.02 6.44
C SER A 578 34.82 23.18 7.27
N LEU A 579 34.92 24.22 8.10
CA LEU A 579 36.08 24.48 8.97
C LEU A 579 35.70 25.22 10.26
N VAL A 580 36.22 24.78 11.41
CA VAL A 580 36.11 25.47 12.70
C VAL A 580 37.46 25.48 13.42
N ASN A 581 38.07 26.65 13.53
CA ASN A 581 39.34 26.87 14.24
C ASN A 581 39.20 28.03 15.23
N LEU A 582 39.15 27.74 16.53
CA LEU A 582 38.87 28.70 17.59
C LEU A 582 40.10 28.87 18.48
N ALA A 583 40.37 30.09 18.92
CA ALA A 583 41.44 30.38 19.87
C ALA A 583 41.18 29.73 21.24
N SER A 584 42.25 29.49 22.01
CA SER A 584 42.16 28.84 23.33
C SER A 584 41.23 29.62 24.28
N GLY A 585 40.21 28.95 24.81
CA GLY A 585 39.18 29.54 25.68
C GLY A 585 37.95 30.12 24.96
N SER A 586 37.92 30.12 23.63
CA SER A 586 36.74 30.42 22.81
C SER A 586 35.88 29.18 22.61
N HIS A 587 34.55 29.36 22.61
CA HIS A 587 33.61 28.28 22.28
C HIS A 587 32.51 28.75 21.34
N LEU A 588 32.15 27.88 20.40
CA LEU A 588 31.01 28.07 19.50
C LEU A 588 29.87 27.17 19.97
N VAL A 589 28.70 27.74 20.18
CA VAL A 589 27.51 27.05 20.68
C VAL A 589 26.38 27.16 19.67
N VAL A 590 25.77 26.03 19.31
CA VAL A 590 24.57 25.97 18.48
C VAL A 590 23.41 25.52 19.36
N SER A 591 22.36 26.33 19.48
CA SER A 591 21.22 26.04 20.36
C SER A 591 19.90 26.39 19.71
N SER A 592 18.81 25.87 20.28
CA SER A 592 17.46 26.35 19.95
C SER A 592 17.19 27.74 20.57
N VAL A 593 16.10 28.39 20.14
CA VAL A 593 15.74 29.77 20.54
C VAL A 593 15.50 29.93 22.05
N ASN A 594 15.07 28.88 22.73
CA ASN A 594 14.84 28.89 24.18
C ASN A 594 16.09 28.48 25.00
N GLY A 595 17.23 28.25 24.34
CA GLY A 595 18.48 27.80 24.98
C GLY A 595 18.50 26.33 25.40
N SER A 596 17.40 25.59 25.22
CA SER A 596 17.38 24.15 25.45
C SER A 596 18.17 23.42 24.34
N LYS A 597 18.94 22.40 24.71
CA LYS A 597 19.79 21.59 23.80
C LYS A 597 20.90 22.39 23.08
N ALA A 598 21.78 23.02 23.86
CA ALA A 598 22.99 23.65 23.34
C ALA A 598 24.06 22.61 22.98
N ILE A 599 24.59 22.67 21.76
CA ILE A 599 25.70 21.85 21.25
C ILE A 599 26.94 22.72 21.18
N SER A 600 28.00 22.35 21.89
CA SER A 600 29.31 22.98 21.73
C SER A 600 30.07 22.34 20.57
N VAL A 601 30.49 23.16 19.60
CA VAL A 601 31.27 22.69 18.46
C VAL A 601 32.75 22.60 18.87
N ILE A 602 33.34 21.41 18.68
CA ILE A 602 34.73 21.12 19.06
C ILE A 602 35.69 21.76 18.05
N SER A 603 36.79 22.35 18.54
CA SER A 603 37.81 22.98 17.71
C SER A 603 39.22 22.52 18.10
N PRO A 604 40.17 22.38 17.17
CA PRO A 604 40.04 22.52 15.71
C PRO A 604 39.36 21.31 15.04
N SER A 605 38.53 21.55 14.03
CA SER A 605 37.81 20.50 13.31
C SER A 605 37.45 20.91 11.88
N SER A 606 37.45 19.94 10.95
CA SER A 606 37.07 20.11 9.54
C SER A 606 35.90 19.20 9.19
N GLY A 607 34.89 19.72 8.47
CA GLY A 607 33.73 18.94 8.04
C GLY A 607 32.78 18.53 9.18
N VAL A 608 32.48 19.44 10.11
CA VAL A 608 31.62 19.16 11.26
C VAL A 608 30.16 19.38 10.94
N THR A 609 29.32 18.36 11.17
CA THR A 609 27.86 18.49 11.11
C THR A 609 27.28 18.39 12.52
N THR A 610 26.45 19.35 12.93
CA THR A 610 25.79 19.31 14.24
C THR A 610 24.70 18.25 14.24
N THR A 611 24.39 17.69 15.41
CA THR A 611 23.18 16.84 15.54
C THR A 611 21.92 17.67 15.29
N PRO A 612 20.84 17.09 14.72
CA PRO A 612 19.56 17.77 14.54
C PRO A 612 19.01 18.35 15.85
N ILE A 613 18.75 19.65 15.86
CA ILE A 613 18.09 20.35 16.97
C ILE A 613 16.64 20.55 16.58
N SER A 614 15.73 20.07 17.44
CA SER A 614 14.29 20.16 17.23
C SER A 614 13.82 21.62 17.20
N GLY A 615 13.04 21.98 16.18
CA GLY A 615 12.44 23.30 16.00
C GLY A 615 12.77 23.95 14.66
N SER A 616 11.96 24.95 14.31
CA SER A 616 12.05 25.73 13.07
C SER A 616 13.05 26.89 13.14
N LYS A 617 13.76 27.04 14.26
CA LYS A 617 14.70 28.14 14.52
C LYS A 617 15.93 27.69 15.30
N LEU A 618 17.09 28.14 14.85
CA LEU A 618 18.41 27.86 15.42
C LEU A 618 19.19 29.14 15.70
N ILE A 619 20.02 29.11 16.74
CA ILE A 619 20.92 30.18 17.12
C ILE A 619 22.34 29.62 17.17
N VAL A 620 23.28 30.31 16.53
CA VAL A 620 24.73 30.06 16.64
C VAL A 620 25.33 31.22 17.41
N GLN A 621 26.00 30.94 18.52
CA GLN A 621 26.64 31.94 19.38
C GLN A 621 28.14 31.65 19.48
N PHE A 622 28.96 32.66 19.17
CA PHE A 622 30.38 32.67 19.45
C PHE A 622 30.65 33.36 20.79
N VAL A 623 31.35 32.66 21.69
CA VAL A 623 31.72 33.16 23.00
C VAL A 623 33.26 33.30 23.05
N PRO A 624 33.79 34.54 23.15
CA PRO A 624 35.23 34.79 23.24
C PRO A 624 35.78 34.46 24.65
N PRO A 625 37.12 34.33 24.82
CA PRO A 625 37.73 34.02 26.10
C PRO A 625 37.55 35.19 27.09
N ARG A 626 37.34 34.87 28.38
CA ARG A 626 37.08 35.86 29.45
C ARG A 626 38.31 36.68 29.86
N GLU A 627 39.53 36.16 29.65
CA GLU A 627 40.80 36.83 29.97
C GLU A 627 41.81 36.63 28.84
N GLY A 628 42.59 37.67 28.49
CA GLY A 628 43.69 37.57 27.53
C GLY A 628 43.35 37.70 26.04
N CYS A 629 42.18 38.25 25.68
CA CYS A 629 41.82 38.43 24.27
C CYS A 629 42.69 39.53 23.60
N THR A 630 43.62 39.11 22.74
CA THR A 630 44.42 40.00 21.88
C THR A 630 43.85 40.03 20.47
N THR A 631 43.98 41.16 19.75
CA THR A 631 43.49 41.32 18.36
C THR A 631 44.14 40.37 17.35
N ASP A 632 45.21 39.67 17.76
CA ASP A 632 45.94 38.70 16.95
C ASP A 632 45.42 37.25 17.13
N THR A 633 44.36 37.03 17.91
CA THR A 633 43.75 35.70 18.08
C THR A 633 42.80 35.36 16.91
N ASN A 634 43.29 34.58 15.95
CA ASN A 634 42.52 34.15 14.77
C ASN A 634 41.56 32.99 15.11
N SER A 635 40.34 33.32 15.52
CA SER A 635 39.21 32.37 15.51
C SER A 635 38.48 32.48 14.17
N THR A 636 38.43 31.39 13.40
CA THR A 636 37.78 31.32 12.09
C THR A 636 36.75 30.20 12.04
N MET A 637 35.61 30.48 11.40
CA MET A 637 34.54 29.52 11.15
C MET A 637 34.06 29.66 9.70
N VAL A 638 33.82 28.53 9.04
CA VAL A 638 33.22 28.49 7.71
C VAL A 638 31.97 27.61 7.77
N LEU A 639 30.81 28.26 7.75
CA LEU A 639 29.49 27.63 7.72
C LEU A 639 28.98 27.62 6.27
N ASN A 640 28.85 26.44 5.68
CA ASN A 640 28.57 26.27 4.25
C ASN A 640 27.15 25.79 3.95
N SER A 641 26.47 25.12 4.88
CA SER A 641 25.09 24.70 4.66
C SER A 641 24.28 24.50 5.93
N VAL A 642 22.95 24.62 5.78
CA VAL A 642 21.95 24.28 6.79
C VAL A 642 21.08 23.14 6.26
N GLY A 643 20.95 22.08 7.05
CA GLY A 643 20.04 20.97 6.80
C GLY A 643 18.76 21.16 7.60
N PHE A 644 17.64 20.73 7.02
CA PHE A 644 16.34 20.76 7.68
C PHE A 644 15.54 19.50 7.35
N SER A 645 14.76 19.05 8.33
CA SER A 645 13.73 18.03 8.15
C SER A 645 12.36 18.71 8.24
N TYR A 646 11.48 18.37 7.33
CA TYR A 646 10.05 18.60 7.49
C TYR A 646 9.45 17.35 8.14
N SER A 647 8.41 17.51 8.98
CA SER A 647 7.46 16.41 9.12
C SER A 647 6.81 16.26 7.76
N VAL A 648 7.29 15.31 6.96
CA VAL A 648 6.34 14.57 6.15
C VAL A 648 5.44 13.93 7.21
N GLU A 649 4.14 14.22 7.18
CA GLU A 649 3.14 13.40 7.86
C GLU A 649 3.29 12.00 7.28
N THR A 650 4.26 11.30 7.85
CA THR A 650 4.46 9.89 7.66
C THR A 650 3.47 9.36 8.67
N GLU A 651 2.27 9.05 8.22
CA GLU A 651 1.58 7.91 8.77
C GLU A 651 2.57 6.74 8.62
N VAL A 652 3.47 6.60 9.61
CA VAL A 652 3.73 5.26 10.12
C VAL A 652 2.32 4.79 10.40
N VAL A 653 1.79 3.93 9.52
CA VAL A 653 0.53 3.25 9.80
C VAL A 653 0.82 2.57 11.13
N ASN A 654 0.38 3.20 12.21
CA ASN A 654 0.26 2.59 13.51
C ASN A 654 -0.90 1.62 13.30
N GLU A 655 -0.61 0.53 12.57
CA GLU A 655 -1.25 -0.72 12.89
C GLU A 655 -0.79 -0.98 14.32
N GLU A 656 -1.60 -0.57 15.29
CA GLU A 656 -1.50 -1.01 16.67
C GLU A 656 -1.70 -2.53 16.67
N ARG A 657 -0.66 -3.26 16.25
CA ARG A 657 -0.57 -4.70 16.48
C ARG A 657 -0.06 -4.88 17.90
N GLU A 658 -1.07 -4.80 18.77
CA GLU A 658 -1.29 -5.39 20.08
C GLU A 658 -0.05 -5.83 20.86
N ILE A 659 0.30 -4.99 21.84
CA ILE A 659 0.85 -5.47 23.11
C ILE A 659 -0.05 -6.61 23.60
N CYS A 660 0.53 -7.76 23.88
CA CYS A 660 -0.19 -8.96 24.27
C CYS A 660 -0.36 -8.99 25.78
N GLY A 661 -1.31 -8.20 26.26
CA GLY A 661 -1.53 -7.97 27.69
C GLY A 661 -1.93 -6.53 27.97
N SER A 662 -2.04 -6.18 29.25
CA SER A 662 -2.37 -4.82 29.69
C SER A 662 -1.15 -3.88 29.76
N ALA A 663 0.09 -4.39 29.65
CA ALA A 663 1.29 -3.58 29.69
C ALA A 663 2.35 -4.03 28.66
N ASN A 664 3.04 -3.04 28.07
CA ASN A 664 4.11 -3.28 27.10
C ASN A 664 5.36 -3.86 27.78
N THR A 665 5.71 -5.10 27.42
CA THR A 665 6.91 -5.78 27.95
C THR A 665 8.20 -5.39 27.23
N MET A 666 8.14 -4.67 26.10
CA MET A 666 9.30 -4.13 25.39
C MET A 666 9.89 -2.94 26.14
N LYS A 667 11.19 -3.01 26.49
CA LYS A 667 11.91 -1.90 27.12
C LYS A 667 13.10 -1.46 26.28
N ASN A 668 13.41 -0.18 26.27
CA ASN A 668 14.58 0.34 25.56
C ASN A 668 15.85 -0.41 25.99
N SER A 669 16.74 -0.72 25.05
CA SER A 669 17.97 -1.48 25.34
C SER A 669 18.80 -0.84 26.47
N VAL A 670 18.81 0.49 26.58
CA VAL A 670 19.50 1.21 27.64
C VAL A 670 18.96 0.93 29.04
N CYS A 671 17.69 0.50 29.19
CA CYS A 671 17.12 0.07 30.48
C CYS A 671 17.88 -1.09 31.11
N PHE A 672 18.56 -1.90 30.30
CA PHE A 672 19.29 -3.09 30.72
C PHE A 672 20.80 -2.80 30.91
N SER A 673 21.27 -1.60 30.56
CA SER A 673 22.70 -1.27 30.59
C SER A 673 23.31 -1.19 31.99
N THR A 674 22.50 -0.84 32.99
CA THR A 674 22.89 -0.71 34.40
C THR A 674 22.41 -1.87 35.27
N GLY A 675 21.77 -2.88 34.66
CA GLY A 675 21.18 -4.03 35.35
C GLY A 675 22.19 -5.11 35.75
N SER A 676 21.69 -6.34 35.87
CA SER A 676 22.48 -7.54 36.19
C SER A 676 23.54 -7.83 35.12
N ASN A 677 24.47 -8.76 35.40
CA ASN A 677 25.44 -9.21 34.38
C ASN A 677 24.75 -9.86 33.17
N GLU A 678 23.61 -10.51 33.37
CA GLU A 678 22.76 -11.04 32.31
C GLU A 678 22.21 -9.91 31.44
N ASP A 679 21.65 -8.86 32.06
CA ASP A 679 21.13 -7.69 31.34
C ASP A 679 22.22 -6.99 30.51
N LYS A 680 23.42 -6.80 31.07
CA LYS A 680 24.56 -6.23 30.34
C LYS A 680 25.00 -7.09 29.16
N THR A 681 24.91 -8.41 29.30
CA THR A 681 25.20 -9.35 28.22
C THR A 681 24.17 -9.24 27.11
N MET A 682 22.88 -9.14 27.46
CA MET A 682 21.80 -8.92 26.49
C MET A 682 22.02 -7.64 25.69
N VAL A 683 22.36 -6.52 26.34
CA VAL A 683 22.69 -5.24 25.67
C VAL A 683 23.89 -5.39 24.75
N THR A 684 24.93 -6.10 25.19
CA THR A 684 26.13 -6.35 24.38
C THR A 684 25.79 -7.14 23.12
N LYS A 685 24.94 -8.17 23.22
CA LYS A 685 24.48 -8.96 22.08
C LYS A 685 23.55 -8.18 21.16
N ALA A 686 22.69 -7.32 21.72
CA ALA A 686 21.79 -6.46 20.97
C ALA A 686 22.52 -5.41 20.09
N LYS A 687 23.82 -5.15 20.29
CA LYS A 687 24.61 -4.30 19.40
C LYS A 687 24.68 -4.83 17.96
N ALA A 688 24.68 -6.14 17.79
CA ALA A 688 24.70 -6.78 16.48
C ALA A 688 23.38 -6.63 15.71
N VAL A 689 22.31 -6.16 16.36
CA VAL A 689 20.97 -5.99 15.80
C VAL A 689 20.80 -4.56 15.28
N MET A 690 20.30 -4.44 14.06
CA MET A 690 20.17 -3.20 13.29
C MET A 690 18.75 -3.00 12.77
N ARG A 691 18.35 -1.74 12.60
CA ARG A 691 17.12 -1.36 11.89
C ARG A 691 17.40 -1.43 10.40
N THR A 692 16.47 -1.93 9.62
CA THR A 692 16.53 -1.79 8.16
C THR A 692 15.40 -0.92 7.69
N GLN A 693 15.69 0.04 6.82
CA GLN A 693 14.72 0.96 6.24
C GLN A 693 14.81 0.90 4.73
N ARG A 694 13.69 0.65 4.05
CA ARG A 694 13.58 0.82 2.60
C ARG A 694 12.32 1.58 2.23
N THR A 695 12.41 2.36 1.17
CA THR A 695 11.24 3.00 0.56
C THR A 695 10.76 2.12 -0.59
N ARG A 696 9.49 1.73 -0.58
CA ARG A 696 8.83 0.99 -1.66
C ARG A 696 8.46 1.94 -2.81
N ASP A 697 8.07 1.36 -3.95
CA ASP A 697 7.66 2.11 -5.15
C ASP A 697 6.41 2.99 -4.93
N ASP A 698 5.62 2.71 -3.89
CA ASP A 698 4.46 3.50 -3.43
C ASP A 698 4.84 4.60 -2.42
N ASN A 699 6.15 4.87 -2.26
CA ASN A 699 6.74 5.76 -1.25
C ASN A 699 6.52 5.32 0.21
N ALA A 700 5.94 4.14 0.46
CA ALA A 700 5.81 3.62 1.81
C ALA A 700 7.17 3.20 2.37
N ILE A 701 7.44 3.59 3.62
CA ILE A 701 8.66 3.17 4.32
C ILE A 701 8.38 1.82 4.98
N VAL A 702 9.11 0.80 4.56
CA VAL A 702 9.13 -0.50 5.22
C VAL A 702 10.32 -0.53 6.17
N THR A 703 10.03 -0.85 7.43
CA THR A 703 11.05 -1.15 8.42
C THR A 703 11.01 -2.62 8.80
N CYS A 704 12.18 -3.20 9.00
CA CYS A 704 12.37 -4.54 9.53
C CYS A 704 13.58 -4.53 10.48
N THR A 705 13.81 -5.65 11.14
CA THR A 705 14.99 -5.91 11.96
C THR A 705 15.93 -6.86 11.21
N ALA A 706 17.23 -6.63 11.34
CA ALA A 706 18.27 -7.52 10.84
C ALA A 706 19.42 -7.62 11.84
N TRP A 707 20.32 -8.58 11.68
CA TRP A 707 21.44 -8.76 12.61
C TRP A 707 22.68 -9.37 11.94
N LEU A 708 23.86 -9.03 12.48
CA LEU A 708 25.15 -9.56 12.00
C LEU A 708 25.32 -11.02 12.41
N TRP A 709 25.57 -11.89 11.43
CA TRP A 709 25.72 -13.33 11.58
C TRP A 709 27.16 -13.78 11.34
N GLY A 710 27.80 -14.18 12.44
CA GLY A 710 29.17 -14.65 12.44
C GLY A 710 30.22 -13.62 12.00
N ASN A 711 31.47 -14.07 11.88
CA ASN A 711 32.65 -13.20 11.75
C ASN A 711 32.92 -12.64 10.35
N GLN A 712 32.14 -13.01 9.34
CA GLN A 712 32.38 -12.63 7.94
C GLN A 712 31.48 -11.48 7.43
N GLY A 713 30.77 -10.78 8.32
CA GLY A 713 29.91 -9.66 7.94
C GLY A 713 28.64 -10.08 7.21
N HIS A 714 28.15 -11.30 7.42
CA HIS A 714 26.84 -11.69 6.92
C HIS A 714 25.74 -11.03 7.74
N ILE A 715 24.60 -10.78 7.11
CA ILE A 715 23.41 -10.21 7.74
C ILE A 715 22.27 -11.20 7.53
N ILE A 716 21.49 -11.44 8.59
CA ILE A 716 20.28 -12.25 8.54
C ILE A 716 19.05 -11.38 8.79
N SER A 717 18.00 -11.62 8.01
CA SER A 717 16.64 -11.08 8.19
C SER A 717 15.61 -12.05 7.58
N ASN A 718 14.35 -11.65 7.42
CA ASN A 718 13.32 -12.47 6.77
C ASN A 718 13.27 -12.31 5.25
N ASN A 719 12.74 -13.33 4.55
CA ASN A 719 12.49 -13.28 3.10
C ASN A 719 11.42 -12.25 2.74
N HIS A 720 10.37 -12.11 3.55
CA HIS A 720 9.36 -11.09 3.30
C HIS A 720 9.88 -9.65 3.50
N CYS A 721 11.02 -9.46 4.17
CA CYS A 721 11.72 -8.18 4.23
C CYS A 721 12.66 -7.98 3.02
N PHE A 722 13.38 -9.03 2.62
CA PHE A 722 14.36 -9.02 1.53
C PHE A 722 14.28 -10.29 0.69
N SER A 723 13.82 -10.20 -0.56
CA SER A 723 13.84 -11.36 -1.48
C SER A 723 14.66 -11.15 -2.76
N SER A 724 15.34 -10.00 -2.90
CA SER A 724 16.17 -9.69 -4.08
C SER A 724 17.27 -8.66 -3.78
N GLN A 725 18.24 -8.53 -4.71
CA GLN A 725 19.32 -7.53 -4.62
C GLN A 725 18.78 -6.11 -4.74
N GLU A 726 17.77 -5.86 -5.58
CA GLU A 726 17.20 -4.53 -5.78
C GLU A 726 16.61 -3.98 -4.47
N MET A 727 16.00 -4.85 -3.65
CA MET A 727 15.54 -4.47 -2.32
C MET A 727 16.69 -4.11 -1.38
N VAL A 728 17.79 -4.86 -1.43
CA VAL A 728 18.98 -4.56 -0.65
C VAL A 728 19.57 -3.21 -1.05
N ASP A 729 19.67 -2.94 -2.34
CA ASP A 729 20.23 -1.68 -2.86
C ASP A 729 19.40 -0.46 -2.41
N ALA A 730 18.08 -0.60 -2.34
CA ALA A 730 17.17 0.43 -1.86
C ALA A 730 17.15 0.60 -0.33
N THR A 731 17.88 -0.24 0.42
CA THR A 731 17.80 -0.31 1.89
C THR A 731 18.93 0.45 2.57
N LYS A 732 18.62 1.04 3.73
CA LYS A 732 19.58 1.53 4.71
C LYS A 732 19.61 0.58 5.91
N PHE A 733 20.80 0.14 6.28
CA PHE A 733 21.07 -0.68 7.45
C PHE A 733 21.62 0.21 8.56
N GLU A 734 20.85 0.41 9.61
CA GLU A 734 21.10 1.43 10.62
C GLU A 734 21.43 0.78 11.97
N PHE A 735 22.66 0.97 12.39
CA PHE A 735 23.21 0.45 13.63
C PHE A 735 22.99 1.44 14.77
N ASP A 736 22.82 0.88 15.97
CA ASP A 736 22.60 1.63 17.21
C ASP A 736 21.51 2.70 17.11
N VAL A 737 20.39 2.35 16.45
CA VAL A 737 19.16 3.13 16.53
C VAL A 737 18.57 2.93 17.93
N GLN A 738 18.84 3.83 18.87
CA GLN A 738 18.45 3.68 20.27
C GLN A 738 18.38 5.03 21.00
N THR A 739 17.62 5.07 22.09
CA THR A 739 17.48 6.24 22.96
C THR A 739 18.60 6.31 24.01
N LEU A 740 18.76 7.49 24.63
CA LEU A 740 19.73 7.71 25.71
C LEU A 740 19.16 7.32 27.09
N GLY A 741 17.88 7.55 27.32
CA GLY A 741 17.17 7.21 28.55
C GLY A 741 16.27 5.98 28.42
N CYS A 742 16.06 5.28 29.53
CA CYS A 742 15.23 4.07 29.56
C CYS A 742 13.76 4.34 29.16
N ASN A 743 13.20 5.46 29.59
CA ASN A 743 11.82 5.85 29.29
C ASN A 743 11.72 6.91 28.18
N ASP A 744 12.84 7.21 27.52
CA ASP A 744 12.83 8.13 26.40
C ASP A 744 12.12 7.49 25.21
N ASP A 745 11.24 8.25 24.57
CA ASP A 745 10.59 7.81 23.36
C ASP A 745 11.21 8.48 22.14
N CYS A 746 11.22 7.77 21.02
CA CYS A 746 11.57 8.33 19.74
C CYS A 746 10.81 7.64 18.63
N THR A 747 10.37 8.45 17.67
CA THR A 747 9.72 7.95 16.47
C THR A 747 10.76 7.56 15.42
N PHE A 748 10.35 6.79 14.43
CA PHE A 748 11.18 6.41 13.28
C PHE A 748 12.01 7.57 12.71
N ALA A 749 11.44 8.77 12.60
CA ALA A 749 12.09 9.97 12.06
C ALA A 749 13.01 10.72 13.03
N THR A 750 12.88 10.46 14.34
CA THR A 750 13.56 11.23 15.39
C THR A 750 14.55 10.41 16.22
N CYS A 751 14.55 9.08 16.07
CA CYS A 751 15.47 8.22 16.78
C CYS A 751 16.93 8.50 16.42
N PRO A 752 17.82 8.66 17.41
CA PRO A 752 19.25 8.76 17.16
C PRO A 752 19.76 7.53 16.41
N ILE A 753 20.53 7.74 15.35
CA ILE A 753 21.16 6.68 14.56
C ILE A 753 22.66 6.74 14.82
N GLY A 754 23.26 5.63 15.22
CA GLY A 754 24.71 5.55 15.44
C GLY A 754 25.50 5.54 14.13
N LYS A 755 25.14 4.63 13.21
CA LYS A 755 25.76 4.54 11.88
C LYS A 755 24.78 4.00 10.85
N THR A 756 24.79 4.58 9.65
CA THR A 756 24.03 4.07 8.51
C THR A 756 24.96 3.44 7.49
N LEU A 757 24.65 2.22 7.08
CA LEU A 757 25.25 1.51 5.95
C LEU A 757 24.22 1.50 4.81
N VAL A 758 24.54 2.16 3.71
CA VAL A 758 23.68 2.16 2.51
C VAL A 758 23.86 0.82 1.80
N GLY A 759 22.76 0.13 1.48
CA GLY A 759 22.81 -1.19 0.87
C GLY A 759 23.43 -1.18 -0.53
N LYS A 760 23.06 -0.22 -1.37
CA LYS A 760 23.63 -0.07 -2.71
C LYS A 760 25.15 -0.04 -2.65
N ASP A 761 25.78 -0.88 -3.47
CA ASP A 761 27.23 -1.05 -3.62
C ASP A 761 28.01 -1.54 -2.38
N ASN A 762 27.38 -1.62 -1.19
CA ASN A 762 28.04 -2.04 0.05
C ASN A 762 27.48 -3.32 0.67
N VAL A 763 26.32 -3.83 0.19
CA VAL A 763 25.70 -5.05 0.68
C VAL A 763 25.23 -5.92 -0.49
N LYS A 764 25.66 -7.18 -0.48
CA LYS A 764 25.30 -8.18 -1.49
C LYS A 764 24.22 -9.12 -0.95
N PHE A 765 23.19 -9.35 -1.74
CA PHE A 765 22.21 -10.40 -1.54
C PHE A 765 22.82 -11.77 -1.89
N ILE A 766 22.81 -12.71 -0.94
CA ILE A 766 23.36 -14.05 -1.13
C ILE A 766 22.26 -15.03 -1.51
N LYS A 767 21.23 -15.16 -0.66
CA LYS A 767 20.09 -16.06 -0.87
C LYS A 767 18.94 -15.74 0.07
N SER A 768 17.71 -16.02 -0.35
CA SER A 768 16.55 -16.10 0.54
C SER A 768 15.77 -17.40 0.33
N ASP A 769 14.89 -17.72 1.28
CA ASP A 769 13.96 -18.85 1.19
C ASP A 769 12.60 -18.42 1.76
N ALA A 770 11.53 -18.53 0.96
CA ALA A 770 10.19 -18.13 1.38
C ALA A 770 9.50 -19.13 2.33
N THR A 771 9.93 -20.39 2.33
CA THR A 771 9.35 -21.44 3.18
C THR A 771 9.82 -21.28 4.62
N LEU A 772 11.14 -21.17 4.80
CA LEU A 772 11.78 -20.94 6.09
C LEU A 772 11.84 -19.46 6.48
N ASP A 773 11.53 -18.57 5.53
CA ASP A 773 11.45 -17.12 5.67
C ASP A 773 12.72 -16.48 6.24
N TYR A 774 13.86 -16.84 5.65
CA TYR A 774 15.14 -16.21 5.95
C TYR A 774 15.76 -15.60 4.70
N SER A 775 16.62 -14.61 4.93
CA SER A 775 17.48 -13.99 3.92
C SER A 775 18.87 -13.82 4.46
N VAL A 776 19.85 -14.17 3.64
CA VAL A 776 21.28 -14.02 3.89
C VAL A 776 21.81 -12.94 2.97
N LEU A 777 22.36 -11.89 3.56
CA LEU A 777 23.07 -10.81 2.88
C LEU A 777 24.52 -10.78 3.38
N GLN A 778 25.37 -10.03 2.72
CA GLN A 778 26.76 -9.86 3.13
C GLN A 778 27.25 -8.44 2.87
N ILE A 779 27.86 -7.82 3.88
CA ILE A 779 28.56 -6.56 3.72
C ILE A 779 29.79 -6.79 2.83
N THR A 780 29.98 -5.97 1.80
CA THR A 780 31.11 -6.08 0.86
C THR A 780 32.27 -5.17 1.23
N ASN A 781 31.99 -4.02 1.86
CA ASN A 781 32.98 -3.00 2.19
C ASN A 781 33.12 -2.83 3.71
N ASP A 782 34.37 -2.68 4.20
CA ASP A 782 34.68 -2.39 5.61
C ASP A 782 34.15 -3.43 6.63
N VAL A 783 34.00 -4.68 6.21
CA VAL A 783 33.44 -5.79 7.00
C VAL A 783 34.05 -5.90 8.40
N ALA A 784 35.38 -5.87 8.49
CA ALA A 784 36.10 -6.04 9.74
C ALA A 784 35.73 -4.97 10.77
N THR A 785 35.48 -3.73 10.34
CA THR A 785 35.11 -2.62 11.23
C THR A 785 33.70 -2.80 11.77
N TYR A 786 32.73 -3.21 10.94
CA TYR A 786 31.36 -3.47 11.40
C TYR A 786 31.33 -4.63 12.41
N VAL A 787 31.98 -5.76 12.09
CA VAL A 787 32.04 -6.93 12.96
C VAL A 787 32.77 -6.60 14.28
N LYS A 788 33.86 -5.82 14.23
CA LYS A 788 34.60 -5.40 15.43
C LYS A 788 33.79 -4.43 16.31
N THR A 789 33.05 -3.51 15.71
CA THR A 789 32.32 -2.44 16.42
C THR A 789 31.03 -2.96 17.06
N TYR A 790 30.24 -3.73 16.30
CA TYR A 790 28.90 -4.15 16.70
C TYR A 790 28.85 -5.60 17.18
N GLY A 791 29.92 -6.38 16.98
CA GLY A 791 29.93 -7.81 17.24
C GLY A 791 29.05 -8.57 16.22
N TYR A 792 28.73 -9.81 16.57
CA TYR A 792 27.86 -10.68 15.78
C TYR A 792 27.16 -11.70 16.67
N LEU A 793 26.11 -12.32 16.13
CA LEU A 793 25.37 -13.39 16.77
C LEU A 793 25.69 -14.73 16.11
N GLN A 794 25.48 -15.79 16.89
CA GLN A 794 25.68 -17.17 16.47
C GLN A 794 24.37 -17.94 16.66
N VAL A 795 24.03 -18.77 15.68
CA VAL A 795 22.86 -19.65 15.69
C VAL A 795 23.21 -20.96 16.39
N ARG A 796 22.33 -21.41 17.28
CA ARG A 796 22.52 -22.69 17.96
C ARG A 796 22.22 -23.85 17.01
N SER A 797 23.13 -24.82 16.93
CA SER A 797 22.97 -25.95 16.00
C SER A 797 21.85 -26.92 16.39
N THR A 798 21.50 -26.99 17.68
CA THR A 798 20.43 -27.85 18.20
C THR A 798 19.10 -27.12 18.24
N ALA A 799 18.00 -27.89 18.25
CA ALA A 799 16.66 -27.33 18.39
C ALA A 799 16.44 -26.70 19.77
N PRO A 800 15.59 -25.66 19.89
CA PRO A 800 15.16 -25.12 21.17
C PRO A 800 14.35 -26.13 21.98
N THR A 801 14.28 -25.91 23.30
CA THR A 801 13.49 -26.74 24.22
C THR A 801 12.26 -26.00 24.74
N LYS A 802 11.19 -26.74 25.05
CA LYS A 802 9.98 -26.15 25.64
C LYS A 802 10.28 -25.67 27.05
N GLY A 803 9.87 -24.45 27.37
CA GLY A 803 10.14 -23.76 28.64
C GLY A 803 11.51 -23.06 28.68
N GLU A 804 12.26 -23.06 27.58
CA GLU A 804 13.53 -22.35 27.50
C GLU A 804 13.32 -20.83 27.61
N LYS A 805 14.06 -20.16 28.49
CA LYS A 805 14.02 -18.71 28.69
C LYS A 805 14.66 -17.98 27.52
N ILE A 806 13.98 -16.97 26.99
CA ILE A 806 14.38 -16.23 25.81
C ILE A 806 14.35 -14.72 26.02
N TYR A 807 15.05 -14.00 25.15
CA TYR A 807 14.92 -12.56 24.98
C TYR A 807 15.03 -12.17 23.50
N ILE A 808 14.40 -11.06 23.13
CA ILE A 808 14.27 -10.62 21.74
C ILE A 808 14.72 -9.16 21.63
N PRO A 809 15.94 -8.88 21.14
CA PRO A 809 16.33 -7.55 20.69
C PRO A 809 15.72 -7.25 19.33
N GLN A 810 14.99 -6.14 19.23
CA GLN A 810 14.15 -5.80 18.08
C GLN A 810 14.06 -4.29 17.84
N GLN A 811 13.58 -3.90 16.66
CA GLN A 811 13.37 -2.51 16.24
C GLN A 811 11.87 -2.24 15.95
N PRO A 812 11.01 -2.21 16.99
CA PRO A 812 9.58 -2.06 16.83
C PRO A 812 9.23 -0.69 16.24
N LYS A 813 8.29 -0.67 15.29
CA LYS A 813 7.83 0.47 14.47
C LYS A 813 8.96 1.21 13.74
N GLY A 814 10.12 0.57 13.59
CA GLY A 814 11.34 1.24 13.14
C GLY A 814 11.84 2.32 14.11
N GLY A 815 11.41 2.29 15.37
CA GLY A 815 11.82 3.20 16.43
C GLY A 815 13.14 2.81 17.09
N ALA A 816 13.29 3.09 18.39
CA ALA A 816 14.46 2.69 19.16
C ALA A 816 14.55 1.18 19.37
N LYS A 817 15.79 0.69 19.51
CA LYS A 817 16.10 -0.69 19.86
C LYS A 817 15.53 -1.04 21.21
N LYS A 818 14.56 -1.95 21.23
CA LYS A 818 13.95 -2.50 22.45
C LYS A 818 14.34 -3.96 22.64
N ILE A 819 14.31 -4.41 23.89
CA ILE A 819 14.53 -5.81 24.25
C ILE A 819 13.32 -6.27 25.07
N THR A 820 12.71 -7.36 24.63
CA THR A 820 11.68 -8.07 25.40
C THR A 820 12.30 -9.28 26.08
N LYS A 821 12.10 -9.42 27.40
CA LYS A 821 12.61 -10.56 28.19
C LYS A 821 11.57 -11.20 29.11
N THR A 822 10.38 -10.63 29.18
CA THR A 822 9.28 -11.06 30.07
C THR A 822 8.02 -11.29 29.26
N ASP A 823 7.15 -12.18 29.76
CA ASP A 823 5.89 -12.55 29.11
C ASP A 823 4.64 -12.09 29.88
N ASP A 824 4.83 -11.28 30.92
CA ASP A 824 3.78 -10.75 31.76
C ASP A 824 3.85 -9.23 31.92
N ASP A 825 2.68 -8.63 32.11
CA ASP A 825 2.50 -7.19 32.32
C ASP A 825 3.25 -6.65 33.54
N ALA A 826 3.47 -7.49 34.55
CA ALA A 826 4.20 -7.13 35.76
C ALA A 826 5.74 -7.21 35.57
N GLY A 827 6.21 -7.75 34.44
CA GLY A 827 7.63 -7.98 34.17
C GLY A 827 8.30 -8.93 35.17
N SER A 828 7.53 -9.84 35.76
CA SER A 828 7.94 -10.77 36.82
C SER A 828 8.19 -12.19 36.33
N HIS A 829 7.70 -12.54 35.13
CA HIS A 829 7.84 -13.84 34.50
C HIS A 829 8.73 -13.72 33.26
N ALA A 830 9.70 -14.62 33.14
CA ALA A 830 10.61 -14.62 31.99
C ALA A 830 9.90 -15.17 30.76
N ALA A 831 10.12 -14.54 29.59
CA ALA A 831 9.60 -15.06 28.33
C ALA A 831 10.18 -16.44 28.04
N THR A 832 9.33 -17.39 27.64
CA THR A 832 9.75 -18.78 27.37
C THR A 832 9.18 -19.33 26.06
N VAL A 833 9.85 -20.34 25.50
CA VAL A 833 9.33 -21.12 24.38
C VAL A 833 8.17 -22.01 24.82
N LEU A 834 6.96 -21.73 24.33
CA LEU A 834 5.73 -22.41 24.74
C LEU A 834 5.43 -23.64 23.88
N ASN A 835 5.76 -23.59 22.58
CA ASN A 835 5.50 -24.66 21.62
C ASN A 835 6.70 -24.85 20.69
N LEU A 836 6.99 -26.09 20.31
CA LEU A 836 8.09 -26.49 19.43
C LEU A 836 7.62 -26.94 18.03
N ASN A 837 6.31 -27.14 17.85
CA ASN A 837 5.72 -27.55 16.58
C ASN A 837 4.41 -26.76 16.34
N PHE A 838 4.54 -25.45 16.41
CA PHE A 838 3.44 -24.54 16.14
C PHE A 838 3.17 -24.45 14.64
N SER A 839 1.90 -24.36 14.29
CA SER A 839 1.45 -24.17 12.91
C SER A 839 0.40 -23.08 12.89
N ILE A 840 0.55 -22.13 11.98
CA ILE A 840 -0.31 -20.95 11.88
C ILE A 840 -0.52 -20.60 10.41
N ALA A 841 -1.71 -20.13 10.08
CA ALA A 841 -2.05 -19.66 8.74
C ALA A 841 -2.12 -18.14 8.74
N VAL A 842 -1.19 -17.50 8.01
CA VAL A 842 -1.13 -16.04 7.83
C VAL A 842 -1.30 -15.75 6.35
N GLU A 843 -2.23 -14.85 5.99
CA GLU A 843 -2.52 -14.47 4.60
C GLU A 843 -2.79 -15.67 3.65
N GLY A 844 -3.38 -16.75 4.18
CA GLY A 844 -3.69 -17.96 3.40
C GLY A 844 -2.52 -18.92 3.19
N VAL A 845 -1.32 -18.60 3.72
CA VAL A 845 -0.16 -19.50 3.73
C VAL A 845 -0.05 -20.16 5.10
N THR A 846 -0.04 -21.50 5.12
CA THR A 846 0.14 -22.27 6.37
C THR A 846 1.63 -22.53 6.62
N TYR A 847 2.17 -21.92 7.67
CA TYR A 847 3.49 -22.21 8.18
C TYR A 847 3.40 -23.33 9.21
N LYS A 848 4.37 -24.25 9.17
CA LYS A 848 4.42 -25.44 10.03
C LYS A 848 5.79 -25.54 10.67
N GLN A 849 5.89 -26.31 11.76
CA GLN A 849 7.15 -26.59 12.45
C GLN A 849 7.84 -25.33 12.99
N LEU A 850 7.06 -24.34 13.45
CA LEU A 850 7.57 -23.14 14.10
C LEU A 850 7.70 -23.35 15.60
N ILE A 851 8.50 -22.50 16.24
CA ILE A 851 8.43 -22.32 17.69
C ILE A 851 7.49 -21.15 18.00
N ALA A 852 6.75 -21.23 19.11
CA ALA A 852 5.90 -20.14 19.59
C ALA A 852 6.28 -19.74 21.02
N TYR A 853 6.09 -18.47 21.35
CA TYR A 853 6.42 -17.89 22.65
C TYR A 853 5.50 -16.70 22.95
N SER A 854 5.44 -16.30 24.21
CA SER A 854 4.74 -15.07 24.64
C SER A 854 5.81 -14.02 24.95
N ALA A 855 6.02 -13.08 24.04
CA ALA A 855 6.93 -11.95 24.21
C ALA A 855 6.48 -10.85 23.24
N ASP A 856 6.19 -9.65 23.73
CA ASP A 856 5.70 -8.58 22.86
C ASP A 856 6.67 -8.25 21.74
N THR A 857 6.11 -8.13 20.54
CA THR A 857 6.74 -7.64 19.32
C THR A 857 5.75 -6.70 18.63
N GLU A 858 6.24 -5.76 17.82
CA GLU A 858 5.40 -4.88 17.00
C GLU A 858 5.83 -4.93 15.53
N VAL A 859 5.04 -4.32 14.63
CA VAL A 859 5.40 -4.09 13.23
C VAL A 859 6.84 -3.58 13.13
N GLY A 860 7.66 -4.14 12.23
CA GLY A 860 9.10 -3.83 12.12
C GLY A 860 10.03 -4.78 12.89
N SER A 861 9.47 -5.63 13.76
CA SER A 861 10.24 -6.65 14.49
C SER A 861 10.53 -7.91 13.67
N SER A 862 9.94 -8.04 12.48
CA SER A 862 10.28 -9.09 11.52
C SER A 862 11.79 -9.15 11.28
N GLY A 863 12.36 -10.35 11.41
CA GLY A 863 13.78 -10.62 11.24
C GLY A 863 14.58 -10.53 12.54
N SER A 864 13.92 -10.23 13.67
CA SER A 864 14.57 -10.21 14.98
C SER A 864 15.08 -11.59 15.39
N PRO A 865 16.28 -11.68 15.98
CA PRO A 865 16.79 -12.92 16.53
C PRO A 865 16.10 -13.21 17.88
N VAL A 866 15.60 -14.43 18.05
CA VAL A 866 15.16 -14.95 19.35
C VAL A 866 16.36 -15.61 20.00
N LEU A 867 16.86 -15.05 21.10
CA LEU A 867 18.05 -15.57 21.81
C LEU A 867 17.66 -16.28 23.10
N SER A 868 18.39 -17.33 23.43
CA SER A 868 18.27 -17.95 24.75
C SER A 868 18.99 -17.13 25.81
N SER A 869 18.34 -16.93 26.95
CA SER A 869 18.95 -16.26 28.11
C SER A 869 20.10 -17.07 28.72
N GLY A 870 20.14 -18.39 28.48
CA GLY A 870 21.15 -19.28 29.08
C GLY A 870 22.54 -19.18 28.43
N ASP A 871 22.59 -19.22 27.09
CA ASP A 871 23.85 -19.25 26.34
C ASP A 871 24.02 -18.07 25.36
N ASN A 872 23.02 -17.19 25.24
CA ASN A 872 23.00 -16.04 24.33
C ASN A 872 23.19 -16.43 22.85
N LEU A 873 22.75 -17.64 22.48
CA LEU A 873 22.69 -18.11 21.08
C LEU A 873 21.29 -17.92 20.50
N VAL A 874 21.22 -17.73 19.19
CA VAL A 874 19.96 -17.59 18.46
C VAL A 874 19.29 -18.95 18.37
N VAL A 875 18.09 -19.05 18.94
CA VAL A 875 17.24 -20.25 18.97
C VAL A 875 16.05 -20.16 17.99
N GLY A 876 15.80 -18.97 17.43
CA GLY A 876 14.86 -18.80 16.34
C GLY A 876 14.95 -17.45 15.62
N LEU A 877 14.35 -17.37 14.44
CA LEU A 877 14.18 -16.15 13.66
C LEU A 877 12.72 -15.71 13.68
N HIS A 878 12.40 -14.62 14.39
CA HIS A 878 11.04 -14.11 14.52
C HIS A 878 10.47 -13.73 13.15
N ARG A 879 9.23 -14.16 12.86
CA ARG A 879 8.58 -13.94 11.57
C ARG A 879 7.07 -13.71 11.62
N ILE A 880 6.40 -14.00 12.74
CA ILE A 880 4.95 -13.85 12.91
C ILE A 880 4.70 -13.23 14.29
N GLY A 881 3.86 -12.19 14.35
CA GLY A 881 3.45 -11.47 15.56
C GLY A 881 1.96 -11.65 15.91
N GLU A 882 1.29 -10.59 16.39
CA GLU A 882 -0.15 -10.58 16.75
C GLU A 882 -0.56 -11.55 17.86
N CYS A 883 0.21 -11.59 18.95
CA CYS A 883 -0.01 -12.49 20.10
C CYS A 883 0.10 -14.00 19.83
N ASP A 884 0.25 -14.39 18.57
CA ASP A 884 0.70 -15.70 18.13
C ASP A 884 2.18 -15.68 17.73
N ASN A 885 3.04 -15.06 18.56
CA ASN A 885 4.44 -14.84 18.21
C ASN A 885 5.14 -16.16 17.87
N ALA A 886 5.68 -16.25 16.65
CA ALA A 886 6.32 -17.45 16.16
C ALA A 886 7.62 -17.18 15.38
N ALA A 887 8.52 -18.16 15.43
CA ALA A 887 9.83 -18.11 14.79
C ALA A 887 10.21 -19.41 14.08
N THR A 888 11.02 -19.29 13.04
CA THR A 888 11.70 -20.43 12.43
C THR A 888 12.78 -20.95 13.39
N PRO A 889 12.77 -22.23 13.79
CA PRO A 889 13.68 -22.73 14.83
C PRO A 889 15.13 -22.88 14.34
N SER A 890 16.07 -22.74 15.26
CA SER A 890 17.52 -22.69 14.98
C SER A 890 18.08 -23.92 14.27
N ASN A 891 17.55 -25.12 14.50
CA ASN A 891 17.98 -26.35 13.82
C ASN A 891 17.64 -26.33 12.31
N GLN A 892 16.49 -25.76 11.94
CA GLN A 892 16.11 -25.60 10.53
C GLN A 892 16.97 -24.50 9.87
N LEU A 893 17.20 -23.38 10.57
CA LEU A 893 18.09 -22.32 10.10
C LEU A 893 19.51 -22.81 9.91
N THR A 894 20.07 -23.55 10.87
CA THR A 894 21.43 -24.10 10.81
C THR A 894 21.62 -24.96 9.56
N SER A 895 20.69 -25.87 9.31
CA SER A 895 20.75 -26.76 8.15
C SER A 895 20.77 -25.98 6.83
N ALA A 896 20.00 -24.88 6.75
CA ALA A 896 19.95 -24.02 5.57
C ALA A 896 21.21 -23.15 5.43
N LEU A 897 21.67 -22.53 6.53
CA LEU A 897 22.78 -21.57 6.53
C LEU A 897 24.13 -22.24 6.25
N GLN A 898 24.37 -23.45 6.75
CA GLN A 898 25.59 -24.23 6.46
C GLN A 898 25.72 -24.56 4.97
N ALA A 899 24.60 -24.72 4.27
CA ALA A 899 24.59 -24.99 2.84
C ALA A 899 24.91 -23.74 1.99
N ILE A 900 24.81 -22.54 2.56
CA ILE A 900 24.97 -21.27 1.84
C ILE A 900 26.37 -20.70 2.02
N VAL A 901 26.87 -20.68 3.26
CA VAL A 901 28.13 -20.02 3.60
C VAL A 901 29.07 -21.00 4.28
N SER A 902 30.27 -21.13 3.74
CA SER A 902 31.35 -21.94 4.33
C SER A 902 32.36 -21.05 5.06
N GLY A 903 32.92 -21.55 6.17
CA GLY A 903 33.95 -20.84 6.95
C GLY A 903 33.44 -19.69 7.82
N ASN A 904 32.14 -19.44 7.88
CA ASN A 904 31.52 -18.51 8.82
C ASN A 904 31.32 -19.20 10.18
N ASP A 905 31.84 -18.61 11.26
CA ASP A 905 31.73 -19.13 12.64
C ASP A 905 30.36 -18.83 13.30
N GLY A 906 29.40 -18.33 12.52
CA GLY A 906 28.07 -17.96 12.96
C GLY A 906 27.17 -19.13 13.42
N ILE A 907 27.67 -20.36 13.50
CA ILE A 907 26.95 -21.52 14.03
C ILE A 907 27.74 -22.12 15.17
N LYS A 908 27.07 -22.34 16.30
CA LYS A 908 27.70 -22.88 17.51
C LYS A 908 26.94 -24.09 18.01
N THR A 909 27.68 -25.16 18.29
CA THR A 909 27.18 -26.29 19.07
C THR A 909 27.00 -25.86 20.52
N ALA A 910 25.80 -26.11 21.05
CA ALA A 910 25.44 -25.80 22.44
C ALA A 910 26.32 -26.59 23.43
#